data_AF-M4DBJ1-F1
#
_entry.id   AF-M4DBJ1-F1
#
_cell.length_a   1.000
_cell.length_b   1.000
_cell.length_c   1.000
_cell.angle_alpha   90.00
_cell.angle_beta   90.00
_cell.angle_gamma   90.00
#
_symmetry.space_group_name_H-M   'P 1'
#
loop_
_entity.id
_entity.type
_entity.pdbx_description
1 polymer ?
#
loop_
_entity_poly.entity_id
_entity_poly.type
_entity_poly.pdbx_seq_one_letter_code
_entity_poly.pdbx_strand_id
1 'polypeptide(L)'
;MDNDAKQENLQTSTPPPPPAGFPVEETVTLIDLCSGEDDSDLVEQDVQRRYNSGGAKRPRGSSASDMNNAKKPTADELKFVHPEGFGQPIPPPPHVTHTIPADPCNVFTTEASSGRVGSCKQFWKAGDYEGAPGGNWDLSSGGFDHVRVHPKFLHSNATSHKWALGAFAELLDNALDEVASGATYVNVDMLENKKEGNRMLLIEDNGGGMNPEKMRQCMSLGYSAKSKLANTIGQYGNGFKTSTMRLGADVIVFSRCLGKDGKSSTQSIGLLSYTFLRSTGKEDIVVPMLDYERRDTEWSKIVRSSLSDWDKNVKTIIQWSPFSSEDDLLRQFALMNEHGTRIIIYNLWEDDQGMLELDFDADPHDIQLRGVNRDEKNIKMGAQFPNSRHFLTYKHSLRSYASILYLRIPPSFRIILRGRDVEHHNVVNDMMQTEQITYRPQYGADSYVKDSNMSAVVVLGFVKDAKHHVDVQGFNVYHKNRLIKPFWRIWNATGSDGRGVIGVLEANFVEPAHDKQGFERTTVLSRLETRLIQMQKIYWNTNCHKIGYAPRRHPKAGNDYGHTNTSPENDHEEYSPSGFKTRASDKFYSSSYPNHRGDNGGSGNDSSLYLQEELRRERERSKALEAEVELARQKIEEMSKEQENLIAIFTEERDRRDVEEESLRNKLEEASNTIEELLNKIKMLEGSKGPSWRR
;
A
#
# COMPACT_ATOMS: atom_id res chain seq x y z
N MET A 1 7.28 81.38 9.71
CA MET A 1 8.10 80.85 10.80
C MET A 1 7.75 79.39 11.10
N ASP A 2 7.99 78.41 10.24
CA ASP A 2 8.24 78.32 8.78
C ASP A 2 7.80 76.90 8.36
N ASN A 3 7.13 76.72 7.21
CA ASN A 3 7.71 76.28 5.93
C ASN A 3 8.77 75.15 6.06
N ASP A 4 8.71 74.05 5.30
CA ASP A 4 8.08 73.85 3.98
C ASP A 4 7.30 72.52 3.83
N ALA A 5 6.57 72.40 2.71
CA ALA A 5 5.85 71.20 2.31
C ALA A 5 6.15 70.78 0.86
N LYS A 6 6.18 69.46 0.61
CA LYS A 6 5.95 68.70 -0.67
C LYS A 6 6.19 67.21 -0.36
N GLN A 7 5.43 66.20 -0.81
CA GLN A 7 4.55 66.00 -1.98
C GLN A 7 5.27 65.86 -3.32
N GLU A 8 5.55 64.61 -3.72
CA GLU A 8 5.69 64.07 -5.09
C GLU A 8 6.13 62.59 -5.00
N ASN A 9 5.97 61.69 -5.98
CA ASN A 9 4.92 61.58 -7.01
C ASN A 9 4.80 60.08 -7.41
N LEU A 10 3.71 59.67 -8.06
CA LEU A 10 3.51 58.27 -8.48
C LEU A 10 3.87 58.07 -9.96
N GLN A 11 4.85 57.21 -10.29
CA GLN A 11 5.10 56.80 -11.67
C GLN A 11 5.55 55.33 -11.79
N THR A 12 5.09 54.68 -12.85
CA THR A 12 5.24 53.24 -13.11
C THR A 12 6.49 52.92 -13.92
N SER A 13 7.24 51.90 -13.51
CA SER A 13 8.36 51.34 -14.28
C SER A 13 8.04 49.93 -14.78
N THR A 14 8.31 49.67 -16.06
CA THR A 14 8.12 48.37 -16.73
C THR A 14 9.35 47.47 -16.61
N PRO A 15 9.19 46.12 -16.64
CA PRO A 15 10.30 45.18 -16.60
C PRO A 15 11.07 45.10 -17.94
N PRO A 16 12.35 44.67 -17.93
CA PRO A 16 13.21 44.62 -19.11
C PRO A 16 12.96 43.39 -20.03
N PRO A 17 13.41 43.44 -21.31
CA PRO A 17 13.26 42.34 -22.27
C PRO A 17 14.30 41.21 -22.08
N PRO A 18 14.02 40.00 -22.60
CA PRO A 18 14.93 38.85 -22.53
C PRO A 18 16.04 38.90 -23.61
N PRO A 19 17.19 38.22 -23.38
CA PRO A 19 18.27 38.10 -24.37
C PRO A 19 18.01 36.99 -25.41
N ALA A 20 18.50 37.20 -26.64
CA ALA A 20 18.67 36.15 -27.65
C ALA A 20 19.95 35.32 -27.38
N GLY A 21 20.14 34.10 -27.89
CA GLY A 21 19.27 33.31 -28.78
C GLY A 21 20.02 32.79 -30.01
N PHE A 22 20.52 31.55 -29.95
CA PHE A 22 21.13 30.78 -31.05
C PHE A 22 20.93 29.26 -30.80
N PRO A 23 21.09 28.37 -31.80
CA PRO A 23 20.06 27.36 -32.07
C PRO A 23 20.34 25.96 -31.51
N VAL A 24 19.26 25.17 -31.42
CA VAL A 24 19.25 23.71 -31.34
C VAL A 24 18.25 23.20 -32.38
N GLU A 25 18.56 22.12 -33.09
CA GLU A 25 17.76 21.61 -34.21
C GLU A 25 16.53 20.81 -33.72
N GLU A 26 15.32 21.32 -33.99
CA GLU A 26 14.07 20.58 -33.76
C GLU A 26 13.73 19.65 -34.94
N THR A 27 14.25 18.41 -34.93
CA THR A 27 13.82 17.38 -35.87
C THR A 27 12.50 16.74 -35.44
N VAL A 28 11.38 17.47 -35.61
CA VAL A 28 10.02 16.94 -35.36
C VAL A 28 9.64 15.94 -36.46
N THR A 29 9.81 14.65 -36.20
CA THR A 29 9.36 13.59 -37.12
C THR A 29 7.85 13.39 -36.98
N LEU A 30 7.07 14.13 -37.77
CA LEU A 30 5.66 13.83 -37.99
C LEU A 30 5.54 12.54 -38.80
N ILE A 31 4.84 11.54 -38.27
CA ILE A 31 4.43 10.34 -39.02
C ILE A 31 2.93 10.16 -38.79
N ASP A 32 2.16 10.44 -39.83
CA ASP A 32 0.73 10.15 -39.94
C ASP A 32 0.52 9.09 -41.02
N LEU A 33 -0.10 7.97 -40.64
CA LEU A 33 -0.64 6.96 -41.54
C LEU A 33 -1.80 6.23 -40.83
N CYS A 34 -3.00 6.78 -40.92
CA CYS A 34 -4.21 5.98 -40.78
C CYS A 34 -4.43 5.15 -42.05
N SER A 35 -4.50 3.83 -41.90
CA SER A 35 -5.16 2.91 -42.84
C SER A 35 -5.59 1.68 -42.04
N GLY A 36 -6.86 1.31 -42.14
CA GLY A 36 -7.42 0.14 -41.50
C GLY A 36 -8.24 -0.63 -42.54
N GLU A 37 -8.11 -1.95 -42.50
CA GLU A 37 -8.97 -2.89 -43.21
C GLU A 37 -9.38 -3.94 -42.17
N ASP A 38 -10.67 -4.23 -42.08
CA ASP A 38 -11.17 -5.40 -41.36
C ASP A 38 -10.77 -6.66 -42.14
N ASP A 39 -10.44 -7.75 -41.45
CA ASP A 39 -11.18 -8.99 -41.71
C ASP A 39 -11.21 -9.98 -40.54
N SER A 40 -12.26 -10.78 -40.62
CA SER A 40 -12.87 -11.77 -39.74
C SER A 40 -12.02 -12.85 -39.04
N ASP A 41 -12.54 -13.25 -37.86
CA ASP A 41 -12.60 -14.58 -37.26
C ASP A 41 -11.47 -15.62 -37.48
N LEU A 42 -10.81 -15.98 -36.37
CA LEU A 42 -10.61 -17.40 -36.03
C LEU A 42 -10.79 -17.64 -34.53
N VAL A 43 -11.71 -18.55 -34.21
CA VAL A 43 -11.78 -19.24 -32.90
C VAL A 43 -10.75 -20.37 -32.87
N GLU A 44 -10.09 -20.55 -31.73
CA GLU A 44 -9.93 -21.91 -31.19
C GLU A 44 -9.72 -21.90 -29.66
N GLN A 45 -10.22 -22.95 -29.03
CA GLN A 45 -9.89 -23.31 -27.65
C GLN A 45 -8.62 -24.15 -27.69
N ASP A 46 -7.79 -24.12 -26.64
CA ASP A 46 -7.46 -25.40 -26.02
C ASP A 46 -7.06 -25.28 -24.54
N VAL A 47 -7.27 -26.38 -23.82
CA VAL A 47 -6.90 -26.58 -22.43
C VAL A 47 -6.23 -27.95 -22.30
N GLN A 48 -5.40 -28.11 -21.27
CA GLN A 48 -4.99 -29.37 -20.63
C GLN A 48 -3.51 -29.79 -20.81
N ARG A 49 -2.94 -30.20 -19.67
CA ARG A 49 -1.55 -30.62 -19.46
C ARG A 49 -1.30 -32.04 -19.99
N ARG A 50 -0.02 -32.42 -20.21
CA ARG A 50 0.74 -33.32 -19.29
C ARG A 50 2.23 -33.56 -19.68
N TYR A 51 2.98 -33.98 -18.65
CA TYR A 51 4.34 -34.53 -18.56
C TYR A 51 4.74 -35.53 -19.69
N ASN A 52 6.03 -35.82 -19.99
CA ASN A 52 7.06 -36.33 -19.06
C ASN A 52 8.54 -36.14 -19.52
N SER A 53 9.50 -36.93 -18.99
CA SER A 53 10.93 -36.55 -18.83
C SER A 53 11.98 -37.67 -19.04
N GLY A 54 13.27 -37.30 -19.22
CA GLY A 54 14.48 -38.16 -19.23
C GLY A 54 15.29 -38.17 -20.56
N GLY A 55 16.60 -38.46 -20.63
CA GLY A 55 17.61 -38.61 -19.55
C GLY A 55 19.01 -39.18 -19.92
N ALA A 56 20.00 -38.30 -20.18
CA ALA A 56 21.44 -38.32 -19.75
C ALA A 56 22.48 -39.48 -20.03
N LYS A 57 23.79 -39.09 -19.91
CA LYS A 57 25.06 -39.89 -19.80
C LYS A 57 25.69 -40.33 -21.16
N ARG A 58 27.01 -40.62 -21.32
CA ARG A 58 28.10 -41.15 -20.44
C ARG A 58 29.53 -40.55 -20.71
N PRO A 59 30.60 -40.92 -19.93
CA PRO A 59 31.90 -40.19 -19.85
C PRO A 59 33.20 -41.03 -20.07
N ARG A 60 34.37 -40.38 -19.89
CA ARG A 60 35.70 -40.87 -19.39
C ARG A 60 36.62 -39.65 -19.14
N GLY A 61 37.70 -39.67 -18.35
CA GLY A 61 38.37 -40.71 -17.54
C GLY A 61 39.36 -40.09 -16.52
N SER A 62 40.17 -40.91 -15.83
CA SER A 62 40.92 -40.55 -14.61
C SER A 62 42.45 -40.56 -14.70
N SER A 63 43.14 -39.78 -13.86
CA SER A 63 44.47 -40.10 -13.28
C SER A 63 44.74 -39.24 -12.01
N ALA A 64 45.78 -39.56 -11.23
CA ALA A 64 46.03 -38.95 -9.91
C ALA A 64 47.52 -38.91 -9.52
N SER A 65 47.89 -37.92 -8.68
CA SER A 65 49.09 -37.85 -7.84
C SER A 65 48.99 -36.64 -6.87
N ASP A 66 50.03 -36.28 -6.11
CA ASP A 66 50.34 -36.79 -4.76
C ASP A 66 51.30 -35.79 -4.04
N MET A 67 51.81 -36.15 -2.85
CA MET A 67 53.05 -35.63 -2.22
C MET A 67 53.06 -34.19 -1.64
N ASN A 68 52.59 -34.10 -0.38
CA ASN A 68 53.37 -33.73 0.82
C ASN A 68 53.99 -32.32 1.09
N ASN A 69 54.04 -32.04 2.41
CA ASN A 69 54.92 -31.13 3.20
C ASN A 69 54.58 -29.62 3.29
N ALA A 70 54.89 -28.90 4.39
CA ALA A 70 55.05 -29.28 5.81
C ALA A 70 55.19 -28.04 6.75
N LYS A 71 54.75 -28.19 8.02
CA LYS A 71 55.24 -27.54 9.27
C LYS A 71 55.15 -26.00 9.51
N LYS A 72 54.31 -25.66 10.50
CA LYS A 72 54.41 -24.59 11.54
C LYS A 72 55.69 -24.75 12.44
N PRO A 73 55.99 -23.98 13.54
CA PRO A 73 55.23 -22.94 14.28
C PRO A 73 56.03 -21.70 14.87
N THR A 74 55.33 -20.84 15.67
CA THR A 74 55.79 -20.11 16.92
C THR A 74 56.92 -19.04 16.87
N ALA A 75 57.03 -18.02 17.76
CA ALA A 75 56.13 -17.36 18.75
C ALA A 75 56.82 -16.08 19.38
N ASP A 76 56.19 -15.48 20.41
CA ASP A 76 56.76 -14.59 21.48
C ASP A 76 57.14 -13.13 21.11
N GLU A 77 57.11 -12.11 22.01
CA GLU A 77 56.56 -11.98 23.39
C GLU A 77 56.26 -10.50 23.81
N LEU A 78 55.77 -10.30 25.06
CA LEU A 78 55.79 -9.11 25.98
C LEU A 78 54.41 -8.49 26.36
N LYS A 79 54.23 -7.89 27.56
CA LYS A 79 54.24 -8.37 28.98
C LYS A 79 53.80 -7.23 29.94
N PHE A 80 53.50 -7.54 31.22
CA PHE A 80 53.16 -6.66 32.37
C PHE A 80 51.76 -5.97 32.38
N VAL A 81 51.05 -5.77 33.51
CA VAL A 81 50.97 -6.48 34.83
C VAL A 81 49.69 -6.05 35.62
N HIS A 82 49.25 -6.83 36.63
CA HIS A 82 48.09 -6.55 37.53
C HIS A 82 48.54 -6.41 39.01
N PRO A 83 47.76 -5.73 39.90
CA PRO A 83 46.83 -6.43 40.83
C PRO A 83 45.59 -5.58 41.26
N GLU A 84 44.61 -5.97 42.11
CA GLU A 84 43.93 -7.25 42.45
C GLU A 84 42.62 -6.98 43.26
N GLY A 85 41.72 -7.98 43.38
CA GLY A 85 40.63 -8.05 44.38
C GLY A 85 39.21 -7.70 43.86
N PHE A 86 38.12 -8.40 44.22
CA PHE A 86 37.94 -9.60 45.06
C PHE A 86 36.76 -10.48 44.55
N GLY A 87 36.66 -11.74 45.02
CA GLY A 87 35.81 -12.80 44.41
C GLY A 87 34.36 -12.98 44.94
N GLN A 88 33.65 -13.99 44.39
CA GLN A 88 32.21 -14.27 44.54
C GLN A 88 31.88 -15.44 45.56
N PRO A 89 30.83 -16.31 45.45
CA PRO A 89 29.67 -16.24 46.38
C PRO A 89 29.24 -17.58 47.06
N ILE A 90 28.47 -17.53 48.17
CA ILE A 90 27.89 -18.73 48.84
C ILE A 90 26.52 -18.42 49.56
N PRO A 91 25.75 -19.36 50.20
CA PRO A 91 24.31 -19.59 49.89
C PRO A 91 23.30 -19.49 51.09
N PRO A 92 21.97 -19.71 50.91
CA PRO A 92 20.93 -19.61 51.97
C PRO A 92 20.61 -20.94 52.71
N PRO A 93 20.05 -20.91 53.94
CA PRO A 93 18.64 -21.32 54.22
C PRO A 93 18.06 -20.63 55.51
N PRO A 94 17.00 -21.09 56.25
CA PRO A 94 15.86 -22.03 56.02
C PRO A 94 14.44 -21.43 56.33
N HIS A 95 13.39 -22.28 56.38
CA HIS A 95 11.97 -21.96 56.74
C HIS A 95 11.63 -22.12 58.25
N VAL A 96 10.42 -21.69 58.70
CA VAL A 96 9.30 -22.51 59.30
C VAL A 96 8.14 -21.62 59.85
N THR A 97 6.96 -22.21 60.12
CA THR A 97 5.59 -21.62 60.21
C THR A 97 4.87 -21.61 61.57
N HIS A 98 3.82 -20.78 61.71
CA HIS A 98 2.60 -20.92 62.56
C HIS A 98 1.46 -20.00 62.00
N THR A 99 0.13 -20.23 61.98
CA THR A 99 -0.87 -21.21 62.54
C THR A 99 -1.21 -21.06 64.04
N ILE A 100 -2.45 -21.12 64.59
CA ILE A 100 -3.87 -21.55 64.29
C ILE A 100 -4.81 -20.59 65.12
N PRO A 101 -6.15 -20.28 64.94
CA PRO A 101 -7.32 -20.91 64.24
C PRO A 101 -8.02 -19.98 63.18
N ALA A 102 -9.21 -20.18 62.56
CA ALA A 102 -10.43 -21.05 62.69
C ALA A 102 -11.62 -20.44 63.52
N ASP A 103 -12.94 -20.60 63.24
CA ASP A 103 -13.76 -21.19 62.13
C ASP A 103 -15.29 -20.91 62.41
N PRO A 104 -16.35 -21.40 61.68
CA PRO A 104 -16.47 -22.02 60.35
C PRO A 104 -17.69 -21.56 59.47
N CYS A 105 -17.81 -22.15 58.27
CA CYS A 105 -19.02 -22.29 57.41
C CYS A 105 -19.59 -21.03 56.69
N ASN A 106 -20.24 -21.13 55.50
CA ASN A 106 -20.62 -22.33 54.73
C ASN A 106 -20.51 -22.16 53.19
N VAL A 107 -20.55 -23.29 52.48
CA VAL A 107 -20.27 -23.48 51.04
C VAL A 107 -21.23 -22.75 50.08
N PHE A 108 -20.69 -22.13 49.03
CA PHE A 108 -21.16 -22.32 47.65
C PHE A 108 -20.02 -22.12 46.62
N THR A 109 -19.81 -23.13 45.77
CA THR A 109 -18.76 -23.14 44.74
C THR A 109 -19.34 -22.91 43.35
N THR A 110 -18.79 -21.94 42.62
CA THR A 110 -18.82 -21.91 41.15
C THR A 110 -17.43 -21.51 40.64
N GLU A 111 -16.79 -22.42 39.91
CA GLU A 111 -15.47 -22.19 39.32
C GLU A 111 -15.58 -21.29 38.09
N ALA A 112 -15.49 -19.98 38.29
CA ALA A 112 -15.24 -19.04 37.21
C ALA A 112 -13.75 -19.06 36.85
N SER A 113 -13.38 -19.81 35.80
CA SER A 113 -12.00 -19.84 35.33
C SER A 113 -11.52 -18.44 34.93
N SER A 114 -10.33 -18.05 35.37
CA SER A 114 -9.76 -16.71 35.17
C SER A 114 -9.18 -16.52 33.76
N GLY A 115 -10.02 -16.74 32.75
CA GLY A 115 -9.72 -16.54 31.35
C GLY A 115 -9.42 -15.08 31.03
N ARG A 116 -8.14 -14.68 31.16
CA ARG A 116 -7.61 -13.51 30.45
C ARG A 116 -7.70 -13.78 28.95
N VAL A 117 -8.80 -13.37 28.34
CA VAL A 117 -8.94 -13.36 26.88
C VAL A 117 -7.88 -12.42 26.32
N GLY A 118 -6.81 -13.00 25.76
CA GLY A 118 -5.72 -12.25 25.17
C GLY A 118 -6.22 -11.47 23.96
N SER A 119 -5.97 -10.15 23.92
CA SER A 119 -6.29 -9.37 22.73
C SER A 119 -5.44 -9.86 21.56
N CYS A 120 -6.09 -10.26 20.47
CA CYS A 120 -5.40 -10.77 19.29
C CYS A 120 -4.67 -9.61 18.58
N LYS A 121 -3.36 -9.47 18.84
CA LYS A 121 -2.48 -8.51 18.17
C LYS A 121 -2.02 -8.95 16.77
N GLN A 122 -2.50 -10.09 16.25
CA GLN A 122 -2.16 -10.57 14.91
C GLN A 122 -3.24 -10.14 13.93
N PHE A 123 -2.94 -9.15 13.08
CA PHE A 123 -3.92 -8.49 12.20
C PHE A 123 -4.79 -9.49 11.46
N TRP A 124 -4.18 -10.42 10.70
CA TRP A 124 -4.89 -11.38 9.85
C TRP A 124 -5.74 -12.42 10.60
N LYS A 125 -5.71 -12.45 11.94
CA LYS A 125 -6.52 -13.35 12.79
C LYS A 125 -7.52 -12.59 13.69
N ALA A 126 -7.59 -11.26 13.58
CA ALA A 126 -8.49 -10.44 14.39
C ALA A 126 -9.98 -10.65 13.99
N GLY A 127 -10.25 -11.11 12.76
CA GLY A 127 -11.60 -11.41 12.29
C GLY A 127 -12.27 -12.62 12.97
N ASP A 128 -11.49 -13.62 13.37
CA ASP A 128 -11.97 -14.99 13.68
C ASP A 128 -12.53 -15.16 15.10
N TYR A 129 -12.81 -14.05 15.80
CA TYR A 129 -13.31 -14.07 17.16
C TYR A 129 -14.74 -14.67 17.24
N GLU A 130 -14.87 -15.90 17.71
CA GLU A 130 -16.11 -16.45 18.25
C GLU A 130 -16.33 -15.89 19.67
N GLY A 131 -17.46 -15.21 19.87
CA GLY A 131 -17.86 -14.66 21.16
C GLY A 131 -19.33 -14.89 21.39
N ALA A 132 -19.69 -15.35 22.58
CA ALA A 132 -21.10 -15.47 22.98
C ALA A 132 -21.79 -14.09 22.97
N PRO A 133 -23.05 -13.99 22.49
CA PRO A 133 -23.77 -12.72 22.42
C PRO A 133 -24.04 -12.15 23.82
N GLY A 134 -23.67 -10.88 24.02
CA GLY A 134 -23.44 -10.28 25.33
C GLY A 134 -24.51 -9.32 25.85
N GLY A 135 -25.73 -9.81 26.10
CA GLY A 135 -26.70 -9.15 26.99
C GLY A 135 -27.70 -8.19 26.35
N ASN A 136 -28.97 -8.37 26.76
CA ASN A 136 -30.15 -7.61 26.33
C ASN A 136 -30.11 -6.10 26.66
N TRP A 137 -30.62 -5.24 25.77
CA TRP A 137 -30.82 -3.80 26.00
C TRP A 137 -32.07 -3.26 25.28
N ASP A 138 -32.86 -2.45 25.98
CA ASP A 138 -34.11 -1.86 25.46
C ASP A 138 -33.87 -0.71 24.47
N LEU A 139 -34.40 -0.83 23.25
CA LEU A 139 -34.41 0.22 22.24
C LEU A 139 -35.59 1.20 22.44
N SER A 140 -35.42 2.14 23.37
CA SER A 140 -36.35 3.26 23.58
C SER A 140 -36.14 4.40 22.57
N SER A 141 -36.51 4.20 21.31
CA SER A 141 -36.76 5.28 20.33
C SER A 141 -37.56 4.78 19.13
N GLY A 142 -38.72 5.39 18.87
CA GLY A 142 -39.54 5.08 17.70
C GLY A 142 -38.94 5.68 16.42
N GLY A 143 -38.52 4.82 15.49
CA GLY A 143 -38.00 5.17 14.17
C GLY A 143 -37.79 3.92 13.33
N PHE A 144 -37.62 4.07 12.02
CA PHE A 144 -37.34 2.94 11.12
C PHE A 144 -36.00 2.27 11.45
N ASP A 145 -35.86 0.98 11.14
CA ASP A 145 -34.60 0.26 11.31
C ASP A 145 -33.47 0.90 10.51
N HIS A 146 -32.35 1.18 11.18
CA HIS A 146 -31.15 1.73 10.56
C HIS A 146 -30.13 0.61 10.30
N VAL A 147 -29.36 0.71 9.20
CA VAL A 147 -28.25 -0.21 8.94
C VAL A 147 -27.17 -0.04 10.01
N ARG A 148 -27.01 -1.08 10.85
CA ARG A 148 -26.03 -1.13 11.94
C ARG A 148 -24.70 -1.71 11.46
N VAL A 149 -23.59 -1.20 11.98
CA VAL A 149 -22.23 -1.64 11.59
C VAL A 149 -21.51 -2.27 12.78
N HIS A 150 -21.36 -3.60 12.70
CA HIS A 150 -20.72 -4.41 13.73
C HIS A 150 -19.20 -4.17 13.79
N PRO A 151 -18.57 -4.06 14.98
CA PRO A 151 -17.14 -3.74 15.11
C PRO A 151 -16.15 -4.62 14.33
N LYS A 152 -16.49 -5.87 13.98
CA LYS A 152 -15.63 -6.67 13.06
C LYS A 152 -15.38 -5.96 11.72
N PHE A 153 -16.33 -5.15 11.24
CA PHE A 153 -16.20 -4.38 10.01
C PHE A 153 -15.00 -3.42 10.01
N LEU A 154 -14.59 -2.86 11.16
CA LEU A 154 -13.40 -2.01 11.25
C LEU A 154 -12.14 -2.76 10.78
N HIS A 155 -11.99 -4.00 11.24
CA HIS A 155 -10.91 -4.89 10.81
C HIS A 155 -11.10 -5.34 9.36
N SER A 156 -12.29 -5.84 8.98
CA SER A 156 -12.56 -6.31 7.61
C SER A 156 -12.27 -5.23 6.56
N ASN A 157 -12.71 -3.99 6.78
CA ASN A 157 -12.44 -2.84 5.92
C ASN A 157 -10.93 -2.53 5.83
N ALA A 158 -10.18 -2.65 6.94
CA ALA A 158 -8.73 -2.44 6.97
C ALA A 158 -7.93 -3.47 6.17
N THR A 159 -8.48 -4.66 5.85
CA THR A 159 -7.79 -5.70 5.06
C THR A 159 -7.51 -5.31 3.61
N SER A 160 -8.15 -4.23 3.13
CA SER A 160 -7.84 -3.55 1.86
C SER A 160 -6.35 -3.23 1.73
N HIS A 161 -5.77 -2.60 2.77
CA HIS A 161 -4.36 -2.21 2.82
C HIS A 161 -3.44 -3.42 3.07
N LYS A 162 -3.22 -4.24 2.03
CA LYS A 162 -2.28 -5.38 2.09
C LYS A 162 -0.84 -4.97 2.40
N TRP A 163 -0.48 -3.71 2.13
CA TRP A 163 0.85 -3.13 2.37
C TRP A 163 0.74 -1.93 3.32
N ALA A 164 1.35 -2.03 4.51
CA ALA A 164 1.15 -1.06 5.58
C ALA A 164 1.61 0.38 5.25
N LEU A 165 2.60 0.57 4.37
CA LEU A 165 3.01 1.91 3.92
C LEU A 165 1.92 2.62 3.10
N GLY A 166 1.02 1.87 2.46
CA GLY A 166 -0.17 2.44 1.80
C GLY A 166 -1.13 3.12 2.79
N ALA A 167 -1.24 2.59 4.01
CA ALA A 167 -2.02 3.19 5.10
C ALA A 167 -1.36 4.48 5.63
N PHE A 168 -0.03 4.50 5.78
CA PHE A 168 0.71 5.73 6.07
C PHE A 168 0.44 6.82 5.04
N ALA A 169 0.42 6.47 3.75
CA ALA A 169 0.17 7.43 2.69
C ALA A 169 -1.21 8.08 2.76
N GLU A 170 -2.27 7.40 3.22
CA GLU A 170 -3.58 8.05 3.42
C GLU A 170 -3.60 9.05 4.59
N LEU A 171 -2.77 8.82 5.62
CA LEU A 171 -2.64 9.76 6.74
C LEU A 171 -1.86 11.01 6.29
N LEU A 172 -0.81 10.82 5.48
CA LEU A 172 -0.09 11.91 4.80
C LEU A 172 -1.01 12.67 3.82
N ASP A 173 -1.85 11.98 3.04
CA ASP A 173 -2.82 12.60 2.12
C ASP A 173 -3.76 13.55 2.88
N ASN A 174 -4.21 13.16 4.08
CA ASN A 174 -5.12 13.97 4.88
C ASN A 174 -4.46 15.23 5.45
N ALA A 175 -3.19 15.16 5.84
CA ALA A 175 -2.43 16.33 6.29
C ALA A 175 -2.05 17.27 5.12
N LEU A 176 -1.74 16.72 3.94
CA LEU A 176 -1.45 17.49 2.74
C LEU A 176 -2.70 18.24 2.23
N ASP A 177 -3.88 17.62 2.28
CA ASP A 177 -5.16 18.29 1.99
C ASP A 177 -5.39 19.54 2.90
N GLU A 178 -4.87 19.55 4.14
CA GLU A 178 -4.99 20.67 5.08
C GLU A 178 -3.97 21.81 4.86
N VAL A 179 -3.09 21.73 3.84
CA VAL A 179 -2.28 22.89 3.39
C VAL A 179 -3.20 24.06 2.98
N ALA A 180 -4.37 23.77 2.41
CA ALA A 180 -5.40 24.76 2.12
C ALA A 180 -6.03 25.41 3.38
N SER A 181 -5.79 24.83 4.56
CA SER A 181 -6.15 25.38 5.88
C SER A 181 -4.93 25.93 6.66
N GLY A 182 -3.75 26.01 6.04
CA GLY A 182 -2.54 26.55 6.66
C GLY A 182 -1.54 25.53 7.20
N ALA A 183 -1.69 24.23 6.93
CA ALA A 183 -0.67 23.24 7.33
C ALA A 183 0.69 23.55 6.68
N THR A 184 1.76 23.52 7.48
CA THR A 184 3.16 23.66 7.03
C THR A 184 4.02 22.45 7.36
N TYR A 185 3.54 21.51 8.18
CA TYR A 185 4.17 20.20 8.33
C TYR A 185 3.17 19.08 8.64
N VAL A 186 3.64 17.86 8.40
CA VAL A 186 3.17 16.64 9.07
C VAL A 186 4.38 15.94 9.69
N ASN A 187 4.30 15.56 10.95
CA ASN A 187 5.32 14.83 11.69
C ASN A 187 4.86 13.40 11.96
N VAL A 188 5.67 12.42 11.59
CA VAL A 188 5.42 10.99 11.82
C VAL A 188 6.54 10.44 12.70
N ASP A 189 6.20 9.89 13.87
CA ASP A 189 7.21 9.45 14.85
C ASP A 189 6.74 8.25 15.69
N MET A 190 7.64 7.68 16.50
CA MET A 190 7.36 6.61 17.45
C MET A 190 7.32 7.16 18.87
N LEU A 191 6.29 6.79 19.64
CA LEU A 191 6.12 7.15 21.04
C LEU A 191 6.10 5.88 21.91
N GLU A 192 6.69 5.95 23.10
CA GLU A 192 6.60 4.88 24.10
C GLU A 192 5.36 5.08 24.99
N ASN A 193 4.56 4.02 25.15
CA ASN A 193 3.39 4.00 26.01
C ASN A 193 3.83 3.95 27.48
N LYS A 194 3.73 5.08 28.20
CA LYS A 194 4.10 5.16 29.63
C LYS A 194 3.28 4.25 30.56
N LYS A 195 2.12 3.75 30.11
CA LYS A 195 1.22 2.86 30.86
C LYS A 195 1.58 1.37 30.72
N GLU A 196 2.27 0.97 29.65
CA GLU A 196 2.52 -0.44 29.30
C GLU A 196 3.93 -0.77 28.78
N GLY A 197 4.76 0.23 28.45
CA GLY A 197 6.05 0.06 27.76
C GLY A 197 5.96 -0.22 26.26
N ASN A 198 4.76 -0.50 25.73
CA ASN A 198 4.52 -0.79 24.31
C ASN A 198 4.81 0.41 23.39
N ARG A 199 5.24 0.16 22.14
CA ARG A 199 5.43 1.22 21.13
C ARG A 199 4.11 1.67 20.51
N MET A 200 4.05 2.94 20.15
CA MET A 200 2.92 3.62 19.53
C MET A 200 3.40 4.46 18.36
N LEU A 201 2.52 4.76 17.42
CA LEU A 201 2.79 5.58 16.25
C LEU A 201 2.07 6.93 16.36
N LEU A 202 2.83 8.01 16.19
CA LEU A 202 2.35 9.39 16.15
C LEU A 202 2.24 9.86 14.69
N ILE A 203 1.14 10.52 14.35
CA ILE A 203 1.00 11.37 13.17
C ILE A 203 0.44 12.71 13.65
N GLU A 204 1.13 13.82 13.40
CA GLU A 204 0.70 15.16 13.81
C GLU A 204 0.82 16.18 12.68
N ASP A 205 -0.26 16.90 12.38
CA ASP A 205 -0.29 18.05 11.49
C ASP A 205 -0.59 19.36 12.24
N ASN A 206 -0.13 20.49 11.68
CA ASN A 206 -0.52 21.83 12.12
C ASN A 206 -1.56 22.48 11.17
N GLY A 207 -2.43 21.68 10.56
CA GLY A 207 -3.51 22.16 9.70
C GLY A 207 -4.64 22.85 10.46
N GLY A 208 -5.78 23.07 9.79
CA GLY A 208 -6.92 23.77 10.40
C GLY A 208 -7.64 22.99 11.52
N GLY A 209 -7.23 21.75 11.76
CA GLY A 209 -7.79 20.83 12.74
C GLY A 209 -9.27 20.51 12.50
N MET A 210 -9.94 20.09 13.57
CA MET A 210 -11.33 19.67 13.56
C MET A 210 -12.11 20.31 14.70
N ASN A 211 -13.21 20.98 14.35
CA ASN A 211 -14.25 21.26 15.33
C ASN A 211 -14.99 19.95 15.70
N PRO A 212 -15.77 19.92 16.80
CA PRO A 212 -16.54 18.76 17.24
C PRO A 212 -17.29 17.98 16.15
N GLU A 213 -17.87 18.67 15.17
CA GLU A 213 -18.69 18.03 14.13
C GLU A 213 -17.84 17.41 13.02
N LYS A 214 -16.76 18.10 12.61
CA LYS A 214 -15.74 17.52 11.72
C LYS A 214 -15.06 16.30 12.38
N MET A 215 -14.86 16.32 13.70
CA MET A 215 -14.34 15.16 14.47
C MET A 215 -15.33 13.98 14.44
N ARG A 216 -16.63 14.20 14.68
CA ARG A 216 -17.64 13.13 14.54
C ARG A 216 -17.68 12.55 13.12
N GLN A 217 -17.68 13.39 12.09
CA GLN A 217 -17.64 12.94 10.70
C GLN A 217 -16.33 12.20 10.36
N CYS A 218 -15.21 12.58 10.96
CA CYS A 218 -13.94 11.85 10.85
C CYS A 218 -14.03 10.43 11.42
N MET A 219 -14.80 10.22 12.49
CA MET A 219 -15.00 8.92 13.15
C MET A 219 -16.12 8.08 12.49
N SER A 220 -17.21 8.68 12.03
CA SER A 220 -18.34 8.00 11.36
C SER A 220 -17.99 7.54 9.94
N LEU A 221 -18.31 6.29 9.59
CA LEU A 221 -18.07 5.71 8.26
C LEU A 221 -18.83 6.45 7.15
N GLY A 222 -18.28 6.48 5.93
CA GLY A 222 -18.90 7.06 4.73
C GLY A 222 -18.91 8.60 4.64
N TYR A 223 -18.71 9.34 5.73
CA TYR A 223 -18.79 10.81 5.70
C TYR A 223 -17.53 11.46 5.11
N SER A 224 -17.72 12.25 4.04
CA SER A 224 -16.69 13.11 3.46
C SER A 224 -17.27 14.40 2.89
N ALA A 225 -16.92 15.53 3.51
CA ALA A 225 -17.17 16.87 2.95
C ALA A 225 -16.16 17.23 1.83
N LYS A 226 -15.00 16.55 1.76
CA LYS A 226 -13.94 16.79 0.77
C LYS A 226 -14.35 16.40 -0.65
N SER A 227 -15.32 15.49 -0.80
CA SER A 227 -15.91 15.06 -2.09
C SER A 227 -16.38 16.20 -3.01
N LYS A 228 -16.63 17.40 -2.46
CA LYS A 228 -17.06 18.60 -3.19
C LYS A 228 -15.91 19.57 -3.55
N LEU A 229 -14.66 19.27 -3.18
CA LEU A 229 -13.52 20.16 -3.37
C LEU A 229 -12.50 19.55 -4.35
N ALA A 230 -12.31 20.24 -5.48
CA ALA A 230 -11.38 19.84 -6.52
C ALA A 230 -9.94 19.67 -5.99
N ASN A 231 -9.20 18.73 -6.58
CA ASN A 231 -7.81 18.39 -6.26
C ASN A 231 -7.54 17.84 -4.83
N THR A 232 -8.58 17.50 -4.05
CA THR A 232 -8.39 16.78 -2.77
C THR A 232 -8.20 15.28 -2.98
N ILE A 233 -7.35 14.67 -2.16
CA ILE A 233 -6.97 13.24 -2.25
C ILE A 233 -7.86 12.38 -1.33
N GLY A 234 -8.47 12.97 -0.29
CA GLY A 234 -9.36 12.29 0.65
C GLY A 234 -10.84 12.28 0.26
N GLN A 235 -11.23 11.56 -0.79
CA GLN A 235 -12.61 11.63 -1.33
C GLN A 235 -13.63 10.74 -0.58
N TYR A 236 -13.33 9.46 -0.32
CA TYR A 236 -14.32 8.45 0.11
C TYR A 236 -14.67 8.41 1.63
N GLY A 237 -14.10 9.28 2.47
CA GLY A 237 -14.43 9.38 3.91
C GLY A 237 -13.97 8.22 4.81
N ASN A 238 -13.63 7.06 4.26
CA ASN A 238 -13.25 5.87 5.02
C ASN A 238 -11.75 5.80 5.39
N GLY A 239 -10.86 6.39 4.59
CA GLY A 239 -9.41 6.15 4.67
C GLY A 239 -8.77 6.34 6.05
N PHE A 240 -9.21 7.32 6.85
CA PHE A 240 -8.75 7.47 8.24
C PHE A 240 -9.02 6.20 9.07
N LYS A 241 -10.22 5.61 8.98
CA LYS A 241 -10.59 4.39 9.71
C LYS A 241 -9.80 3.20 9.15
N THR A 242 -9.79 3.05 7.83
CA THR A 242 -9.08 1.97 7.12
C THR A 242 -7.60 1.92 7.50
N SER A 243 -6.94 3.08 7.47
CA SER A 243 -5.49 3.20 7.68
C SER A 243 -5.09 3.10 9.14
N THR A 244 -5.83 3.70 10.07
CA THR A 244 -5.54 3.57 11.50
C THR A 244 -5.71 2.12 11.98
N MET A 245 -6.83 1.49 11.64
CA MET A 245 -7.12 0.09 11.98
C MET A 245 -6.18 -0.91 11.28
N ARG A 246 -5.52 -0.53 10.17
CA ARG A 246 -4.46 -1.33 9.55
C ARG A 246 -3.11 -1.22 10.28
N LEU A 247 -2.83 -0.11 10.97
CA LEU A 247 -1.55 0.14 11.63
C LEU A 247 -1.53 -0.29 13.11
N GLY A 248 -2.67 -0.21 13.80
CA GLY A 248 -2.86 -0.80 15.13
C GLY A 248 -4.34 -1.08 15.42
N ALA A 249 -4.62 -1.81 16.50
CA ALA A 249 -5.99 -2.12 16.91
C ALA A 249 -6.75 -0.87 17.42
N ASP A 250 -6.03 0.13 17.93
CA ASP A 250 -6.64 1.25 18.65
C ASP A 250 -6.02 2.60 18.23
N VAL A 251 -6.85 3.63 18.10
CA VAL A 251 -6.41 5.00 17.81
C VAL A 251 -7.15 6.03 18.67
N ILE A 252 -6.38 6.98 19.21
CA ILE A 252 -6.90 8.17 19.88
C ILE A 252 -6.47 9.42 19.11
N VAL A 253 -7.42 10.32 18.85
CA VAL A 253 -7.20 11.56 18.09
C VAL A 253 -7.49 12.75 18.97
N PHE A 254 -6.53 13.66 19.03
CA PHE A 254 -6.65 15.00 19.59
C PHE A 254 -6.69 15.97 18.41
N SER A 255 -7.64 16.89 18.38
CA SER A 255 -7.65 17.96 17.37
C SER A 255 -8.05 19.28 17.99
N ARG A 256 -7.41 20.36 17.57
CA ARG A 256 -7.71 21.73 17.99
C ARG A 256 -8.00 22.58 16.75
N CYS A 257 -9.08 23.35 16.81
CA CYS A 257 -9.49 24.27 15.76
C CYS A 257 -9.67 25.66 16.36
N LEU A 258 -9.16 26.71 15.70
CA LEU A 258 -9.35 28.10 16.13
C LEU A 258 -10.80 28.58 16.02
N GLY A 259 -11.66 27.82 15.32
CA GLY A 259 -12.98 28.27 14.89
C GLY A 259 -12.92 28.99 13.53
N LYS A 260 -14.09 29.21 12.93
CA LYS A 260 -14.29 30.03 11.73
C LYS A 260 -15.61 30.79 11.89
N ASP A 261 -15.76 31.91 11.19
CA ASP A 261 -17.02 32.66 11.05
C ASP A 261 -17.62 33.07 12.41
N GLY A 262 -16.79 33.59 13.32
CA GLY A 262 -17.20 34.04 14.65
C GLY A 262 -17.40 32.94 15.70
N LYS A 263 -17.17 31.67 15.36
CA LYS A 263 -17.26 30.55 16.32
C LYS A 263 -16.01 30.47 17.19
N SER A 264 -16.23 30.10 18.46
CA SER A 264 -15.21 29.82 19.47
C SER A 264 -14.14 28.82 19.00
N SER A 265 -12.94 28.94 19.54
CA SER A 265 -11.94 27.86 19.42
C SER A 265 -12.43 26.61 20.17
N THR A 266 -12.18 25.45 19.58
CA THR A 266 -12.60 24.15 20.12
C THR A 266 -11.45 23.16 20.10
N GLN A 267 -11.44 22.24 21.05
CA GLN A 267 -10.54 21.09 21.02
C GLN A 267 -11.32 19.82 21.39
N SER A 268 -11.14 18.75 20.62
CA SER A 268 -11.89 17.50 20.75
C SER A 268 -10.94 16.30 20.86
N ILE A 269 -11.33 15.33 21.68
CA ILE A 269 -10.72 14.02 21.82
C ILE A 269 -11.71 12.99 21.30
N GLY A 270 -11.27 12.05 20.46
CA GLY A 270 -12.06 10.90 20.02
C GLY A 270 -11.25 9.61 20.08
N LEU A 271 -11.87 8.53 20.57
CA LEU A 271 -11.25 7.21 20.73
C LEU A 271 -11.97 6.17 19.85
N LEU A 272 -11.26 5.67 18.83
CA LEU A 272 -11.70 4.53 18.02
C LEU A 272 -10.84 3.32 18.40
N SER A 273 -11.36 2.47 19.27
CA SER A 273 -10.63 1.34 19.85
C SER A 273 -11.32 0.01 19.52
N TYR A 274 -10.68 -0.82 18.69
CA TYR A 274 -11.15 -2.17 18.41
C TYR A 274 -11.10 -3.02 19.69
N THR A 275 -10.05 -2.87 20.51
CA THR A 275 -9.90 -3.59 21.77
C THR A 275 -11.06 -3.31 22.73
N PHE A 276 -11.42 -2.04 22.95
CA PHE A 276 -12.61 -1.65 23.73
C PHE A 276 -13.89 -2.32 23.20
N LEU A 277 -14.14 -2.22 21.89
CA LEU A 277 -15.37 -2.73 21.27
C LEU A 277 -15.48 -4.27 21.37
N ARG A 278 -14.38 -4.99 21.14
CA ARG A 278 -14.36 -6.47 21.27
C ARG A 278 -14.41 -6.92 22.73
N SER A 279 -13.57 -6.36 23.60
CA SER A 279 -13.50 -6.77 25.02
C SER A 279 -14.74 -6.39 25.84
N THR A 280 -15.54 -5.42 25.39
CA THR A 280 -16.85 -5.08 26.01
C THR A 280 -18.05 -5.64 25.24
N GLY A 281 -17.82 -6.56 24.29
CA GLY A 281 -18.89 -7.31 23.61
C GLY A 281 -19.84 -6.46 22.75
N LYS A 282 -19.37 -5.32 22.21
CA LYS A 282 -20.24 -4.40 21.48
C LYS A 282 -20.69 -4.97 20.13
N GLU A 283 -22.00 -4.94 19.91
CA GLU A 283 -22.60 -5.23 18.61
C GLU A 283 -22.52 -4.04 17.63
N ASP A 284 -22.33 -2.82 18.13
CA ASP A 284 -22.26 -1.57 17.36
C ASP A 284 -20.97 -0.80 17.61
N ILE A 285 -20.49 -0.06 16.61
CA ILE A 285 -19.32 0.82 16.75
C ILE A 285 -19.68 2.05 17.60
N VAL A 286 -19.25 2.04 18.87
CA VAL A 286 -19.36 3.16 19.82
C VAL A 286 -18.02 3.88 19.94
N VAL A 287 -18.01 5.20 19.72
CA VAL A 287 -16.81 6.05 19.78
C VAL A 287 -16.92 7.02 20.95
N PRO A 288 -16.20 6.80 22.07
CA PRO A 288 -16.11 7.78 23.15
C PRO A 288 -15.48 9.09 22.67
N MET A 289 -16.09 10.22 23.02
CA MET A 289 -15.63 11.55 22.64
C MET A 289 -15.75 12.55 23.78
N LEU A 290 -14.82 13.51 23.83
CA LEU A 290 -14.81 14.66 24.72
C LEU A 290 -14.61 15.93 23.89
N ASP A 291 -15.59 16.83 23.92
CA ASP A 291 -15.59 18.10 23.19
C ASP A 291 -15.39 19.26 24.19
N TYR A 292 -14.46 20.20 23.90
CA TYR A 292 -14.22 21.39 24.72
C TYR A 292 -14.32 22.68 23.88
N GLU A 293 -14.83 23.75 24.49
CA GLU A 293 -14.96 25.10 23.91
C GLU A 293 -14.17 26.11 24.73
N ARG A 294 -13.32 26.91 24.08
CA ARG A 294 -12.62 28.03 24.74
C ARG A 294 -13.60 29.19 24.92
N ARG A 295 -13.91 29.52 26.18
CA ARG A 295 -14.72 30.67 26.57
C ARG A 295 -13.82 31.64 27.32
N ASP A 296 -13.75 32.87 26.81
CA ASP A 296 -12.77 33.88 27.24
C ASP A 296 -11.33 33.31 27.23
N THR A 297 -10.76 33.01 28.40
CA THR A 297 -9.42 32.40 28.57
C THR A 297 -9.44 30.93 29.00
N GLU A 298 -10.59 30.33 29.30
CA GLU A 298 -10.69 28.98 29.88
C GLU A 298 -11.32 27.95 28.92
N TRP A 299 -11.02 26.66 29.15
CA TRP A 299 -11.59 25.55 28.38
C TRP A 299 -12.80 24.94 29.09
N SER A 300 -13.99 25.20 28.56
CA SER A 300 -15.27 24.69 29.07
C SER A 300 -15.65 23.35 28.42
N LYS A 301 -16.30 22.46 29.17
CA LYS A 301 -16.73 21.13 28.72
C LYS A 301 -18.04 21.22 27.91
N ILE A 302 -18.06 20.73 26.67
CA ILE A 302 -19.29 20.69 25.84
C ILE A 302 -20.06 19.41 26.16
N VAL A 303 -20.95 19.48 27.14
CA VAL A 303 -21.87 18.38 27.50
C VAL A 303 -23.01 18.32 26.46
N ARG A 304 -23.14 17.17 25.77
CA ARG A 304 -24.14 16.99 24.69
C ARG A 304 -25.44 16.34 25.16
N SER A 305 -25.36 15.25 25.91
CA SER A 305 -26.52 14.46 26.36
C SER A 305 -26.73 14.63 27.86
N SER A 306 -25.78 14.18 28.67
CA SER A 306 -25.78 14.39 30.12
C SER A 306 -24.35 14.40 30.69
N LEU A 307 -24.20 14.92 31.91
CA LEU A 307 -22.94 14.80 32.66
C LEU A 307 -22.57 13.34 32.94
N SER A 308 -23.57 12.46 33.09
CA SER A 308 -23.33 11.01 33.24
C SER A 308 -22.63 10.42 32.01
N ASP A 309 -22.98 10.89 30.81
CA ASP A 309 -22.36 10.42 29.56
C ASP A 309 -20.98 11.03 29.33
N TRP A 310 -20.75 12.27 29.77
CA TRP A 310 -19.40 12.83 29.86
C TRP A 310 -18.51 11.97 30.76
N ASP A 311 -18.95 11.66 31.98
CA ASP A 311 -18.18 10.85 32.93
C ASP A 311 -17.93 9.43 32.43
N LYS A 312 -18.90 8.81 31.74
CA LYS A 312 -18.71 7.53 31.04
C LYS A 312 -17.61 7.66 29.98
N ASN A 313 -17.65 8.69 29.12
CA ASN A 313 -16.64 8.88 28.08
C ASN A 313 -15.24 9.12 28.67
N VAL A 314 -15.10 9.96 29.71
CA VAL A 314 -13.81 10.17 30.40
C VAL A 314 -13.27 8.86 30.96
N LYS A 315 -14.09 8.10 31.69
CA LYS A 315 -13.71 6.81 32.28
C LYS A 315 -13.30 5.79 31.21
N THR A 316 -14.07 5.68 30.13
CA THR A 316 -13.74 4.78 29.01
C THR A 316 -12.43 5.18 28.32
N ILE A 317 -12.19 6.47 28.07
CA ILE A 317 -10.94 6.91 27.43
C ILE A 317 -9.73 6.67 28.35
N ILE A 318 -9.82 6.97 29.65
CA ILE A 318 -8.73 6.69 30.61
C ILE A 318 -8.49 5.18 30.76
N GLN A 319 -9.55 4.35 30.74
CA GLN A 319 -9.40 2.90 30.81
C GLN A 319 -8.69 2.34 29.58
N TRP A 320 -9.18 2.64 28.37
CA TRP A 320 -8.81 1.95 27.13
C TRP A 320 -7.74 2.66 26.28
N SER A 321 -7.28 3.86 26.66
CA SER A 321 -6.18 4.59 25.98
C SER A 321 -4.83 4.48 26.73
N PRO A 322 -3.72 4.94 26.13
CA PRO A 322 -2.39 5.00 26.77
C PRO A 322 -2.28 5.96 27.98
N PHE A 323 -3.33 6.71 28.29
CA PHE A 323 -3.32 7.82 29.25
C PHE A 323 -4.05 7.44 30.55
N SER A 324 -3.58 7.98 31.68
CA SER A 324 -4.02 7.54 33.01
C SER A 324 -4.89 8.56 33.78
N SER A 325 -5.02 9.81 33.29
CA SER A 325 -5.95 10.81 33.85
C SER A 325 -6.50 11.76 32.79
N GLU A 326 -7.49 12.60 33.16
CA GLU A 326 -7.95 13.69 32.31
C GLU A 326 -6.81 14.70 32.04
N ASP A 327 -5.88 14.91 32.99
CA ASP A 327 -4.69 15.74 32.80
C ASP A 327 -3.69 15.15 31.79
N ASP A 328 -3.53 13.83 31.70
CA ASP A 328 -2.66 13.21 30.68
C ASP A 328 -3.20 13.44 29.26
N LEU A 329 -4.52 13.43 29.13
CA LEU A 329 -5.23 13.75 27.88
C LEU A 329 -5.08 15.23 27.55
N LEU A 330 -5.35 16.13 28.51
CA LEU A 330 -5.20 17.58 28.33
C LEU A 330 -3.74 17.99 28.07
N ARG A 331 -2.76 17.27 28.63
CA ARG A 331 -1.33 17.43 28.33
C ARG A 331 -1.01 17.22 26.85
N GLN A 332 -1.74 16.40 26.10
CA GLN A 332 -1.50 16.25 24.65
C GLN A 332 -1.79 17.55 23.89
N PHE A 333 -2.82 18.29 24.30
CA PHE A 333 -3.15 19.61 23.73
C PHE A 333 -2.15 20.72 24.12
N ALA A 334 -1.25 20.47 25.07
CA ALA A 334 -0.14 21.38 25.40
C ALA A 334 1.14 21.08 24.58
N LEU A 335 1.19 19.94 23.88
CA LEU A 335 2.24 19.61 22.91
C LEU A 335 1.90 20.11 21.50
N MET A 336 0.64 20.47 21.24
CA MET A 336 0.13 20.94 19.96
C MET A 336 0.08 22.48 19.89
N ASN A 337 0.18 23.01 18.67
CA ASN A 337 -0.04 24.43 18.35
C ASN A 337 -1.50 24.87 18.62
N GLU A 338 -1.82 26.14 18.33
CA GLU A 338 -3.19 26.67 18.46
C GLU A 338 -4.21 26.01 17.52
N HIS A 339 -3.76 25.30 16.50
CA HIS A 339 -4.56 24.47 15.62
C HIS A 339 -3.76 23.25 15.12
N GLY A 340 -4.45 22.20 14.70
CA GLY A 340 -3.86 20.98 14.14
C GLY A 340 -4.55 19.69 14.59
N THR A 341 -4.01 18.56 14.18
CA THR A 341 -4.48 17.22 14.58
C THR A 341 -3.32 16.35 14.99
N ARG A 342 -3.46 15.63 16.11
CA ARG A 342 -2.48 14.71 16.69
C ARG A 342 -3.14 13.35 16.87
N ILE A 343 -2.74 12.40 16.03
CA ILE A 343 -3.25 11.03 15.95
C ILE A 343 -2.22 10.12 16.64
N ILE A 344 -2.64 9.32 17.61
CA ILE A 344 -1.80 8.32 18.28
C ILE A 344 -2.44 6.95 18.07
N ILE A 345 -1.78 6.11 17.29
CA ILE A 345 -2.16 4.72 17.00
C ILE A 345 -1.33 3.81 17.92
N TYR A 346 -2.00 2.91 18.62
CA TYR A 346 -1.38 2.01 19.60
C TYR A 346 -2.00 0.62 19.51
N ASN A 347 -1.45 -0.33 20.28
CA ASN A 347 -1.65 -1.76 20.03
C ASN A 347 -1.36 -2.10 18.55
N LEU A 348 -0.17 -1.67 18.11
CA LEU A 348 0.37 -1.92 16.78
C LEU A 348 0.44 -3.42 16.50
N TRP A 349 0.19 -3.81 15.25
CA TRP A 349 0.04 -5.22 14.89
C TRP A 349 1.38 -5.98 14.89
N GLU A 350 1.30 -7.23 15.36
CA GLU A 350 2.40 -8.18 15.50
C GLU A 350 2.27 -9.32 14.47
N ASP A 351 3.41 -9.90 14.09
CA ASP A 351 3.52 -11.07 13.20
C ASP A 351 3.24 -12.40 13.93
N ASP A 352 3.34 -13.52 13.20
CA ASP A 352 3.18 -14.87 13.78
C ASP A 352 4.22 -15.20 14.86
N GLN A 353 5.30 -14.42 14.93
CA GLN A 353 6.40 -14.55 15.88
C GLN A 353 6.27 -13.57 17.08
N GLY A 354 5.20 -12.77 17.14
CA GLY A 354 4.95 -11.80 18.21
C GLY A 354 5.78 -10.52 18.10
N MET A 355 6.35 -10.23 16.93
CA MET A 355 7.13 -9.03 16.68
C MET A 355 6.34 -8.03 15.84
N LEU A 356 6.50 -6.74 16.10
CA LEU A 356 5.81 -5.69 15.32
C LEU A 356 6.10 -5.80 13.82
N GLU A 357 5.10 -5.54 12.96
CA GLU A 357 5.32 -5.39 11.51
C GLU A 357 6.23 -4.19 11.19
N LEU A 358 6.19 -3.17 12.05
CA LEU A 358 6.97 -1.94 11.96
C LEU A 358 8.26 -2.02 12.80
N ASP A 359 9.40 -1.86 12.13
CA ASP A 359 10.72 -1.66 12.70
C ASP A 359 10.99 -0.16 12.89
N PHE A 360 11.45 0.20 14.09
CA PHE A 360 11.76 1.57 14.51
C PHE A 360 13.23 1.74 14.94
N ASP A 361 14.02 0.66 14.83
CA ASP A 361 15.39 0.52 15.37
C ASP A 361 16.44 0.43 14.26
N ALA A 362 16.11 -0.18 13.12
CA ALA A 362 17.06 -0.46 12.04
C ALA A 362 17.64 0.80 11.36
N ASP A 363 16.88 1.89 11.32
CA ASP A 363 17.35 3.25 11.07
C ASP A 363 16.55 4.18 12.00
N PRO A 364 17.19 4.90 12.94
CA PRO A 364 16.47 5.75 13.88
C PRO A 364 15.73 6.92 13.21
N HIS A 365 16.00 7.23 11.95
CA HIS A 365 15.33 8.27 11.17
C HIS A 365 14.26 7.73 10.20
N ASP A 366 13.93 6.44 10.23
CA ASP A 366 12.98 5.79 9.34
C ASP A 366 11.94 4.96 10.12
N ILE A 367 10.91 4.50 9.42
CA ILE A 367 10.01 3.44 9.88
C ILE A 367 10.01 2.39 8.78
N GLN A 368 10.44 1.17 9.09
CA GLN A 368 10.63 0.13 8.09
C GLN A 368 9.65 -1.04 8.27
N LEU A 369 9.15 -1.59 7.17
CA LEU A 369 8.42 -2.87 7.23
C LEU A 369 9.40 -4.03 7.44
N ARG A 370 9.00 -5.01 8.24
CA ARG A 370 9.69 -6.30 8.40
C ARG A 370 9.21 -7.34 7.38
N GLY A 371 9.78 -8.54 7.43
CA GLY A 371 9.39 -9.67 6.59
C GLY A 371 9.64 -9.45 5.09
N VAL A 372 8.75 -9.98 4.25
CA VAL A 372 8.92 -10.15 2.79
C VAL A 372 9.19 -8.86 1.99
N ASN A 373 8.89 -7.68 2.55
CA ASN A 373 9.15 -6.40 1.89
C ASN A 373 10.61 -5.91 2.05
N ARG A 374 11.36 -6.48 3.01
CA ARG A 374 12.70 -6.04 3.44
C ARG A 374 13.80 -6.97 2.92
N ASP A 375 14.07 -6.88 1.63
CA ASP A 375 15.16 -7.63 0.99
C ASP A 375 16.53 -6.97 1.26
N GLU A 376 17.37 -7.65 2.05
CA GLU A 376 18.76 -7.22 2.32
C GLU A 376 19.59 -6.98 1.05
N LYS A 377 19.35 -7.73 -0.03
CA LYS A 377 20.05 -7.53 -1.29
C LYS A 377 19.67 -6.18 -1.88
N ASN A 378 18.39 -5.81 -1.86
CA ASN A 378 17.93 -4.52 -2.35
C ASN A 378 18.41 -3.36 -1.45
N ILE A 379 18.54 -3.57 -0.13
CA ILE A 379 19.18 -2.59 0.77
C ILE A 379 20.64 -2.37 0.38
N LYS A 380 21.42 -3.45 0.19
CA LYS A 380 22.84 -3.38 -0.20
C LYS A 380 23.01 -2.74 -1.59
N MET A 381 22.17 -3.12 -2.55
CA MET A 381 22.13 -2.51 -3.90
C MET A 381 21.71 -1.03 -3.85
N GLY A 382 20.76 -0.65 -2.98
CA GLY A 382 20.28 0.74 -2.82
C GLY A 382 21.25 1.67 -2.07
N ALA A 383 22.34 1.13 -1.51
CA ALA A 383 23.51 1.88 -1.07
C ALA A 383 24.58 1.98 -2.18
N GLN A 384 24.67 0.98 -3.07
CA GLN A 384 25.63 0.95 -4.19
C GLN A 384 25.17 1.76 -5.42
N PHE A 385 23.86 1.86 -5.66
CA PHE A 385 23.25 2.43 -6.85
C PHE A 385 22.23 3.52 -6.47
N PRO A 386 22.66 4.79 -6.27
CA PRO A 386 21.82 5.84 -5.70
C PRO A 386 20.60 6.20 -6.55
N ASN A 387 20.72 6.25 -7.88
CA ASN A 387 19.62 6.57 -8.79
C ASN A 387 18.59 5.41 -8.86
N SER A 388 19.00 4.21 -8.45
CA SER A 388 18.17 3.01 -8.30
C SER A 388 17.57 2.85 -6.90
N ARG A 389 18.02 3.64 -5.91
CA ARG A 389 17.67 3.47 -4.50
C ARG A 389 16.16 3.42 -4.29
N HIS A 390 15.43 4.39 -4.83
CA HIS A 390 13.97 4.46 -4.66
C HIS A 390 13.24 3.20 -5.14
N PHE A 391 13.62 2.63 -6.29
CA PHE A 391 13.07 1.35 -6.78
C PHE A 391 13.36 0.18 -5.83
N LEU A 392 14.53 0.18 -5.20
CA LEU A 392 15.02 -0.90 -4.35
C LEU A 392 14.47 -0.82 -2.91
N THR A 393 14.25 0.38 -2.37
CA THR A 393 13.89 0.58 -0.94
C THR A 393 12.44 0.98 -0.67
N TYR A 394 11.66 1.47 -1.63
CA TYR A 394 10.30 1.98 -1.36
C TYR A 394 9.38 0.97 -0.67
N LYS A 395 9.54 -0.34 -0.93
CA LYS A 395 8.66 -1.40 -0.40
C LYS A 395 8.73 -1.56 1.12
N HIS A 396 9.86 -1.24 1.75
CA HIS A 396 10.02 -1.35 3.20
C HIS A 396 10.30 0.00 3.88
N SER A 397 11.04 0.92 3.27
CA SER A 397 11.39 2.20 3.89
C SER A 397 10.29 3.25 3.68
N LEU A 398 9.64 3.68 4.76
CA LEU A 398 8.66 4.77 4.70
C LEU A 398 9.31 6.06 4.19
N ARG A 399 10.54 6.37 4.61
CA ARG A 399 11.33 7.50 4.10
C ARG A 399 11.50 7.44 2.58
N SER A 400 11.81 6.26 2.04
CA SER A 400 11.97 6.02 0.60
C SER A 400 10.68 5.99 -0.20
N TYR A 401 9.52 5.87 0.44
CA TYR A 401 8.22 5.94 -0.22
C TYR A 401 7.66 7.36 -0.15
N ALA A 402 7.73 8.00 1.02
CA ALA A 402 7.28 9.38 1.24
C ALA A 402 8.04 10.41 0.38
N SER A 403 9.33 10.18 0.06
CA SER A 403 10.11 11.06 -0.83
C SER A 403 9.53 11.16 -2.24
N ILE A 404 8.92 10.08 -2.73
CA ILE A 404 8.32 9.97 -4.09
C ILE A 404 6.78 9.97 -4.08
N LEU A 405 6.14 10.02 -2.91
CA LEU A 405 4.69 9.83 -2.77
C LEU A 405 3.84 10.88 -3.50
N TYR A 406 4.38 12.09 -3.63
CA TYR A 406 3.74 13.21 -4.32
C TYR A 406 4.62 13.67 -5.47
N LEU A 407 4.03 13.93 -6.64
CA LEU A 407 4.78 14.39 -7.83
C LEU A 407 5.42 15.76 -7.58
N ARG A 408 4.73 16.61 -6.79
CA ARG A 408 5.18 17.92 -6.29
C ARG A 408 4.73 18.06 -4.84
N ILE A 409 5.60 18.55 -3.95
CA ILE A 409 5.21 18.97 -2.60
C ILE A 409 5.12 20.52 -2.58
N PRO A 410 4.08 21.13 -1.95
CA PRO A 410 4.00 22.58 -1.80
C PRO A 410 5.25 23.13 -1.05
N PRO A 411 5.90 24.22 -1.52
CA PRO A 411 7.15 24.69 -0.91
C PRO A 411 7.07 25.09 0.57
N SER A 412 5.87 25.33 1.08
CA SER A 412 5.59 25.65 2.49
C SER A 412 5.28 24.43 3.36
N PHE A 413 5.25 23.20 2.81
CA PHE A 413 4.85 21.98 3.51
C PHE A 413 6.02 20.99 3.64
N ARG A 414 6.23 20.47 4.86
CA ARG A 414 7.31 19.54 5.19
C ARG A 414 6.75 18.21 5.70
N ILE A 415 7.23 17.10 5.15
CA ILE A 415 7.02 15.78 5.74
C ILE A 415 8.22 15.51 6.66
N ILE A 416 7.97 15.43 7.97
CA ILE A 416 8.98 15.13 8.99
C ILE A 416 8.76 13.67 9.43
N LEU A 417 9.82 12.87 9.45
CA LEU A 417 9.77 11.48 9.84
C LEU A 417 10.87 11.22 10.87
N ARG A 418 10.50 10.74 12.06
CA ARG A 418 11.42 10.40 13.16
C ARG A 418 12.41 11.55 13.44
N GLY A 419 11.86 12.75 13.67
CA GLY A 419 12.62 13.98 13.92
C GLY A 419 13.39 14.58 12.73
N ARG A 420 13.36 13.99 11.53
CA ARG A 420 14.11 14.49 10.35
C ARG A 420 13.23 14.60 9.10
N ASP A 421 13.28 15.75 8.44
CA ASP A 421 12.64 16.02 7.16
C ASP A 421 12.90 14.93 6.11
N VAL A 422 11.87 14.56 5.36
CA VAL A 422 11.95 13.70 4.18
C VAL A 422 12.24 14.60 2.98
N GLU A 423 13.39 14.38 2.35
CA GLU A 423 13.78 15.05 1.12
C GLU A 423 12.86 14.62 -0.04
N HIS A 424 12.25 15.58 -0.73
CA HIS A 424 11.41 15.29 -1.89
C HIS A 424 12.27 14.85 -3.08
N HIS A 425 11.88 13.78 -3.75
CA HIS A 425 12.63 13.23 -4.87
C HIS A 425 11.75 13.08 -6.12
N ASN A 426 12.09 13.83 -7.17
CA ASN A 426 11.50 13.62 -8.48
C ASN A 426 12.27 12.51 -9.22
N VAL A 427 11.62 11.38 -9.51
CA VAL A 427 12.22 10.23 -10.21
C VAL A 427 12.73 10.57 -11.62
N VAL A 428 12.27 11.67 -12.25
CA VAL A 428 12.87 12.16 -13.50
C VAL A 428 14.35 12.55 -13.30
N ASN A 429 14.75 12.95 -12.09
CA ASN A 429 16.15 13.25 -11.76
C ASN A 429 17.04 12.00 -11.79
N ASP A 430 16.50 10.78 -11.68
CA ASP A 430 17.25 9.53 -11.80
C ASP A 430 17.55 9.16 -13.27
N MET A 431 16.89 9.83 -14.23
CA MET A 431 16.92 9.47 -15.64
C MET A 431 18.13 10.04 -16.40
N MET A 432 18.45 9.38 -17.51
CA MET A 432 19.28 9.86 -18.60
C MET A 432 18.66 9.44 -19.94
N GLN A 433 19.00 10.19 -21.01
CA GLN A 433 18.49 9.95 -22.37
C GLN A 433 16.95 10.04 -22.46
N THR A 434 16.37 10.93 -21.66
CA THR A 434 14.94 11.09 -21.44
C THR A 434 14.21 11.55 -22.70
N GLU A 435 13.12 10.86 -23.03
CA GLU A 435 12.13 11.24 -24.04
C GLU A 435 10.83 11.68 -23.34
N GLN A 436 10.02 12.52 -24.00
CA GLN A 436 8.69 12.93 -23.53
C GLN A 436 7.65 12.64 -24.62
N ILE A 437 6.59 11.92 -24.26
CA ILE A 437 5.56 11.50 -25.21
C ILE A 437 4.17 11.82 -24.65
N THR A 438 3.41 12.69 -25.31
CA THR A 438 2.04 13.01 -24.92
C THR A 438 1.10 11.86 -25.31
N TYR A 439 0.44 11.27 -24.32
CA TYR A 439 -0.67 10.35 -24.50
C TYR A 439 -2.01 11.07 -24.36
N ARG A 440 -2.92 10.82 -25.31
CA ARG A 440 -4.32 11.23 -25.25
C ARG A 440 -5.19 9.97 -25.20
N PRO A 441 -6.03 9.76 -24.16
CA PRO A 441 -6.97 8.65 -24.14
C PRO A 441 -7.98 8.79 -25.29
N GLN A 442 -8.22 7.69 -25.99
CA GLN A 442 -9.39 7.57 -26.87
C GLN A 442 -10.53 6.96 -26.05
N TYR A 443 -11.55 7.76 -25.79
CA TYR A 443 -12.81 7.30 -25.22
C TYR A 443 -13.66 6.60 -26.29
N GLY A 444 -14.60 5.73 -25.89
CA GLY A 444 -15.58 5.16 -26.81
C GLY A 444 -16.68 6.18 -27.17
N ALA A 445 -17.44 5.92 -28.23
CA ALA A 445 -18.53 6.80 -28.66
C ALA A 445 -19.59 7.00 -27.54
N ASP A 446 -19.79 5.98 -26.72
CA ASP A 446 -20.81 5.94 -25.65
C ASP A 446 -20.38 6.64 -24.34
N SER A 447 -19.19 7.28 -24.34
CA SER A 447 -18.56 7.83 -23.14
C SER A 447 -18.80 9.34 -22.99
N TYR A 448 -19.89 9.73 -22.32
CA TYR A 448 -20.19 11.13 -21.94
C TYR A 448 -19.23 11.70 -20.86
N VAL A 449 -17.93 11.80 -21.19
CA VAL A 449 -16.90 12.37 -20.32
C VAL A 449 -16.77 13.87 -20.56
N LYS A 450 -16.88 14.68 -19.49
CA LYS A 450 -16.90 16.16 -19.57
C LYS A 450 -15.61 16.80 -20.11
N ASP A 451 -14.48 16.09 -20.03
CA ASP A 451 -13.15 16.64 -20.32
C ASP A 451 -12.48 15.95 -21.52
N SER A 452 -12.99 16.19 -22.72
CA SER A 452 -12.47 15.64 -24.00
C SER A 452 -11.01 16.03 -24.34
N ASN A 453 -10.39 16.90 -23.54
CA ASN A 453 -9.00 17.34 -23.67
C ASN A 453 -8.02 16.70 -22.66
N MET A 454 -8.44 15.73 -21.84
CA MET A 454 -7.51 15.06 -20.91
C MET A 454 -6.33 14.41 -21.65
N SER A 455 -5.12 14.60 -21.12
CA SER A 455 -3.89 14.01 -21.65
C SER A 455 -2.85 13.82 -20.54
N ALA A 456 -1.92 12.89 -20.73
CA ALA A 456 -0.77 12.68 -19.86
C ALA A 456 0.52 12.84 -20.65
N VAL A 457 1.46 13.64 -20.13
CA VAL A 457 2.84 13.61 -20.61
C VAL A 457 3.54 12.42 -19.95
N VAL A 458 3.98 11.47 -20.77
CA VAL A 458 4.79 10.33 -20.33
C VAL A 458 6.25 10.71 -20.49
N VAL A 459 6.94 10.87 -19.37
CA VAL A 459 8.41 11.06 -19.33
C VAL A 459 9.03 9.68 -19.13
N LEU A 460 9.92 9.25 -20.03
CA LEU A 460 10.62 7.97 -19.91
C LEU A 460 12.09 8.08 -20.26
N GLY A 461 12.94 7.32 -19.57
CA GLY A 461 14.38 7.33 -19.77
C GLY A 461 15.05 6.10 -19.17
N PHE A 462 16.37 5.98 -19.34
CA PHE A 462 17.14 5.01 -18.57
C PHE A 462 17.46 5.57 -17.20
N VAL A 463 17.33 4.79 -16.12
CA VAL A 463 17.98 5.12 -14.85
C VAL A 463 19.50 5.27 -15.09
N LYS A 464 20.14 6.27 -14.50
CA LYS A 464 21.58 6.55 -14.69
C LYS A 464 22.48 5.33 -14.41
N ASP A 465 22.05 4.48 -13.46
CA ASP A 465 22.76 3.25 -13.09
C ASP A 465 22.58 2.09 -14.10
N ALA A 466 21.77 2.26 -15.16
CA ALA A 466 21.41 1.18 -16.10
C ALA A 466 22.62 0.53 -16.81
N LYS A 467 23.77 1.22 -16.87
CA LYS A 467 25.05 0.67 -17.36
C LYS A 467 25.58 -0.49 -16.50
N HIS A 468 25.07 -0.65 -15.28
CA HIS A 468 25.37 -1.77 -14.38
C HIS A 468 24.34 -2.92 -14.47
N HIS A 469 23.40 -2.85 -15.42
CA HIS A 469 22.43 -3.90 -15.78
C HIS A 469 21.53 -4.41 -14.63
N VAL A 470 21.30 -3.56 -13.63
CA VAL A 470 20.33 -3.78 -12.54
C VAL A 470 18.92 -3.90 -13.11
N ASP A 471 18.11 -4.86 -12.62
CA ASP A 471 16.71 -5.04 -13.05
C ASP A 471 15.75 -4.03 -12.40
N VAL A 472 16.04 -2.74 -12.60
CA VAL A 472 15.20 -1.59 -12.28
C VAL A 472 14.33 -1.29 -13.50
N GLN A 473 13.01 -1.35 -13.40
CA GLN A 473 12.15 -0.93 -14.51
C GLN A 473 10.69 -0.67 -14.08
N GLY A 474 10.01 0.21 -14.82
CA GLY A 474 8.57 0.44 -14.69
C GLY A 474 8.17 1.91 -14.58
N PHE A 475 6.86 2.16 -14.59
CA PHE A 475 6.28 3.50 -14.62
C PHE A 475 5.74 3.90 -13.24
N ASN A 476 6.17 5.06 -12.72
CA ASN A 476 5.56 5.70 -11.57
C ASN A 476 4.33 6.48 -12.04
N VAL A 477 3.15 5.95 -11.72
CA VAL A 477 1.87 6.51 -12.17
C VAL A 477 1.24 7.30 -11.04
N TYR A 478 1.14 8.61 -11.26
CA TYR A 478 0.48 9.55 -10.36
C TYR A 478 -0.95 9.83 -10.82
N HIS A 479 -1.80 10.23 -9.90
CA HIS A 479 -3.15 10.73 -10.16
C HIS A 479 -3.47 11.81 -9.13
N LYS A 480 -3.90 12.99 -9.59
CA LYS A 480 -4.20 14.18 -8.79
C LYS A 480 -3.06 14.44 -7.79
N ASN A 481 -1.83 14.59 -8.34
CA ASN A 481 -0.53 14.74 -7.67
C ASN A 481 -0.02 13.55 -6.81
N ARG A 482 -0.81 12.50 -6.55
CA ARG A 482 -0.49 11.37 -5.65
C ARG A 482 -0.02 10.12 -6.41
N LEU A 483 1.07 9.49 -5.96
CA LEU A 483 1.57 8.23 -6.52
C LEU A 483 0.62 7.08 -6.21
N ILE A 484 0.06 6.44 -7.24
CA ILE A 484 -0.87 5.30 -7.13
C ILE A 484 -0.15 3.98 -7.39
N LYS A 485 0.69 3.93 -8.44
CA LYS A 485 1.54 2.76 -8.73
C LYS A 485 3.01 3.16 -8.76
N PRO A 486 3.81 2.86 -7.73
CA PRO A 486 5.27 2.95 -7.81
C PRO A 486 5.82 1.88 -8.78
N PHE A 487 6.69 2.32 -9.69
CA PHE A 487 7.47 1.47 -10.62
C PHE A 487 6.68 0.30 -11.26
N TRP A 488 5.52 0.60 -11.87
CA TRP A 488 4.66 -0.40 -12.50
C TRP A 488 5.37 -1.10 -13.67
N ARG A 489 5.76 -2.36 -13.44
CA ARG A 489 6.38 -3.24 -14.43
C ARG A 489 5.31 -3.88 -15.32
N ILE A 490 5.04 -3.23 -16.44
CA ILE A 490 4.07 -3.64 -17.47
C ILE A 490 4.67 -4.60 -18.51
N TRP A 491 5.99 -4.51 -18.77
CA TRP A 491 6.68 -5.40 -19.69
C TRP A 491 7.48 -6.47 -18.93
N ASN A 492 7.10 -7.73 -19.11
CA ASN A 492 7.79 -8.87 -18.54
C ASN A 492 8.49 -9.69 -19.64
N ALA A 493 9.64 -9.20 -20.09
CA ALA A 493 10.51 -9.93 -21.00
C ALA A 493 11.22 -11.09 -20.28
N THR A 494 11.46 -12.19 -21.00
CA THR A 494 12.25 -13.35 -20.52
C THR A 494 13.76 -13.08 -20.53
N GLY A 495 14.22 -12.07 -21.28
CA GLY A 495 15.64 -11.71 -21.43
C GLY A 495 16.07 -10.52 -20.57
N SER A 496 16.91 -9.67 -21.15
CA SER A 496 17.34 -8.39 -20.58
C SER A 496 16.54 -7.19 -21.06
N ASP A 497 15.49 -7.40 -21.87
CA ASP A 497 14.75 -6.29 -22.46
C ASP A 497 13.96 -5.48 -21.41
N GLY A 498 13.90 -4.16 -21.62
CA GLY A 498 13.28 -3.20 -20.70
C GLY A 498 14.10 -2.82 -19.46
N ARG A 499 15.20 -3.54 -19.15
CA ARG A 499 15.99 -3.35 -17.91
C ARG A 499 16.70 -2.02 -17.84
N GLY A 500 16.26 -1.18 -16.91
CA GLY A 500 16.76 0.17 -16.70
C GLY A 500 15.79 1.25 -17.19
N VAL A 501 14.71 0.92 -17.92
CA VAL A 501 13.72 1.91 -18.34
C VAL A 501 12.77 2.24 -17.19
N ILE A 502 12.85 3.47 -16.72
CA ILE A 502 11.92 4.06 -15.75
C ILE A 502 11.09 5.15 -16.43
N GLY A 503 9.84 5.30 -16.00
CA GLY A 503 8.95 6.34 -16.49
C GLY A 503 8.16 7.01 -15.37
N VAL A 504 7.64 8.19 -15.68
CA VAL A 504 6.77 9.02 -14.82
C VAL A 504 5.63 9.57 -15.68
N LEU A 505 4.40 9.50 -15.18
CA LEU A 505 3.23 10.18 -15.75
C LEU A 505 2.20 10.53 -14.68
N GLU A 506 1.42 11.58 -14.92
CA GLU A 506 0.20 11.89 -14.16
C GLU A 506 -1.02 11.56 -15.03
N ALA A 507 -1.82 10.57 -14.62
CA ALA A 507 -2.87 9.94 -15.40
C ALA A 507 -4.27 10.22 -14.81
N ASN A 508 -4.70 11.48 -14.87
CA ASN A 508 -5.93 11.96 -14.21
C ASN A 508 -7.26 11.48 -14.84
N PHE A 509 -7.19 10.59 -15.84
CA PHE A 509 -8.31 9.97 -16.55
C PHE A 509 -8.53 8.48 -16.18
N VAL A 510 -7.76 7.94 -15.22
CA VAL A 510 -7.99 6.60 -14.64
C VAL A 510 -8.15 6.75 -13.12
N GLU A 511 -9.29 6.31 -12.59
CA GLU A 511 -9.56 6.46 -11.16
C GLU A 511 -8.83 5.38 -10.32
N PRO A 512 -8.26 5.75 -9.16
CA PRO A 512 -7.63 4.81 -8.24
C PRO A 512 -8.62 3.79 -7.65
N ALA A 513 -8.12 2.61 -7.31
CA ALA A 513 -8.83 1.70 -6.42
C ALA A 513 -8.94 2.29 -5.00
N HIS A 514 -9.86 1.74 -4.20
CA HIS A 514 -10.20 2.20 -2.85
C HIS A 514 -9.01 2.33 -1.86
N ASP A 515 -7.93 1.57 -2.06
CA ASP A 515 -6.70 1.58 -1.24
C ASP A 515 -5.64 2.60 -1.74
N LYS A 516 -5.87 3.19 -2.92
CA LYS A 516 -4.95 4.05 -3.67
C LYS A 516 -3.57 3.44 -3.95
N GLN A 517 -3.47 2.10 -4.03
CA GLN A 517 -2.27 1.34 -4.43
C GLN A 517 -2.42 0.69 -5.82
N GLY A 518 -3.58 0.88 -6.45
CA GLY A 518 -3.89 0.43 -7.80
C GLY A 518 -4.92 1.33 -8.48
N PHE A 519 -5.32 0.95 -9.69
CA PHE A 519 -6.38 1.61 -10.46
C PHE A 519 -7.53 0.64 -10.69
N GLU A 520 -8.74 1.16 -10.89
CA GLU A 520 -9.88 0.35 -11.27
C GLU A 520 -9.66 -0.31 -12.65
N ARG A 521 -10.11 -1.56 -12.81
CA ARG A 521 -9.92 -2.35 -14.03
C ARG A 521 -10.88 -1.88 -15.14
N THR A 522 -10.49 -0.81 -15.82
CA THR A 522 -11.25 -0.22 -16.93
C THR A 522 -10.61 -0.48 -18.29
N THR A 523 -11.40 -0.36 -19.36
CA THR A 523 -10.90 -0.38 -20.75
C THR A 523 -9.88 0.74 -21.01
N VAL A 524 -10.06 1.91 -20.37
CA VAL A 524 -9.12 3.05 -20.43
C VAL A 524 -7.76 2.68 -19.81
N LEU A 525 -7.76 2.01 -18.65
CA LEU A 525 -6.52 1.52 -18.04
C LEU A 525 -5.80 0.49 -18.93
N SER A 526 -6.53 -0.43 -19.55
CA SER A 526 -5.97 -1.43 -20.47
C SER A 526 -5.36 -0.79 -21.74
N ARG A 527 -6.03 0.23 -22.29
CA ARG A 527 -5.50 1.05 -23.41
C ARG A 527 -4.22 1.80 -23.00
N LEU A 528 -4.17 2.36 -21.79
CA LEU A 528 -2.97 2.99 -21.24
C LEU A 528 -1.82 1.99 -21.06
N GLU A 529 -2.06 0.84 -20.44
CA GLU A 529 -1.06 -0.21 -20.22
C GLU A 529 -0.47 -0.70 -21.55
N THR A 530 -1.33 -1.00 -22.52
CA THR A 530 -0.93 -1.39 -23.88
C THR A 530 -0.05 -0.33 -24.54
N ARG A 531 -0.41 0.95 -24.42
CA ARG A 531 0.36 2.05 -25.02
C ARG A 531 1.70 2.29 -24.31
N LEU A 532 1.75 2.19 -22.98
CA LEU A 532 3.00 2.31 -22.23
C LEU A 532 3.96 1.13 -22.56
N ILE A 533 3.44 -0.09 -22.79
CA ILE A 533 4.24 -1.23 -23.26
C ILE A 533 4.83 -0.94 -24.65
N GLN A 534 4.06 -0.34 -25.57
CA GLN A 534 4.57 0.07 -26.89
C GLN A 534 5.68 1.12 -26.74
N MET A 535 5.47 2.18 -25.94
CA MET A 535 6.48 3.21 -25.68
C MET A 535 7.77 2.63 -25.11
N GLN A 536 7.68 1.78 -24.07
CA GLN A 536 8.83 1.15 -23.44
C GLN A 536 9.61 0.24 -24.41
N LYS A 537 8.91 -0.51 -25.29
CA LYS A 537 9.53 -1.37 -26.31
C LYS A 537 10.25 -0.57 -27.39
N ILE A 538 9.63 0.50 -27.90
CA ILE A 538 10.22 1.38 -28.92
C ILE A 538 11.47 2.06 -28.35
N TYR A 539 11.33 2.72 -27.20
CA TYR A 539 12.44 3.36 -26.49
C TYR A 539 13.59 2.38 -26.23
N TRP A 540 13.28 1.17 -25.74
CA TRP A 540 14.29 0.14 -25.48
C TRP A 540 15.05 -0.26 -26.74
N ASN A 541 14.36 -0.67 -27.79
CA ASN A 541 14.99 -1.21 -28.99
C ASN A 541 15.88 -0.16 -29.67
N THR A 542 15.44 1.10 -29.70
CA THR A 542 16.21 2.23 -30.21
C THR A 542 17.43 2.53 -29.35
N ASN A 543 17.29 2.58 -28.01
CA ASN A 543 18.30 3.17 -27.14
C ASN A 543 19.20 2.19 -26.37
N CYS A 544 18.87 0.89 -26.27
CA CYS A 544 19.56 -0.08 -25.40
C CYS A 544 21.09 -0.20 -25.62
N HIS A 545 21.56 0.08 -26.84
CA HIS A 545 22.99 0.08 -27.16
C HIS A 545 23.79 1.15 -26.40
N LYS A 546 23.16 2.27 -26.01
CA LYS A 546 23.77 3.37 -25.23
C LYS A 546 24.09 2.98 -23.78
N ILE A 547 23.52 1.88 -23.29
CA ILE A 547 23.77 1.31 -21.95
C ILE A 547 24.45 -0.07 -21.99
N GLY A 548 25.07 -0.42 -23.13
CA GLY A 548 25.94 -1.59 -23.25
C GLY A 548 25.24 -2.92 -23.57
N TYR A 549 23.95 -2.92 -23.93
CA TYR A 549 23.32 -4.09 -24.53
C TYR A 549 23.62 -4.18 -26.04
N ALA A 550 23.57 -5.38 -26.61
CA ALA A 550 23.71 -5.55 -28.06
C ALA A 550 22.50 -4.94 -28.79
N PRO A 551 22.69 -4.15 -29.86
CA PRO A 551 21.58 -3.67 -30.69
C PRO A 551 20.79 -4.85 -31.27
N ARG A 552 19.47 -4.89 -31.06
CA ARG A 552 18.61 -5.86 -31.75
C ARG A 552 18.60 -5.52 -33.24
N ARG A 553 19.23 -6.37 -34.06
CA ARG A 553 19.06 -6.32 -35.52
C ARG A 553 17.61 -6.67 -35.84
N HIS A 554 16.84 -5.69 -36.30
CA HIS A 554 15.60 -5.98 -37.01
C HIS A 554 15.96 -6.82 -38.26
N PRO A 555 15.28 -7.96 -38.51
CA PRO A 555 15.23 -8.52 -39.86
C PRO A 555 14.64 -7.42 -40.75
N LYS A 556 15.37 -6.99 -41.77
CA LYS A 556 14.80 -6.09 -42.77
C LYS A 556 13.69 -6.84 -43.51
N ALA A 557 12.48 -6.29 -43.52
CA ALA A 557 11.47 -6.69 -44.50
C ALA A 557 12.03 -6.32 -45.89
N GLY A 558 12.43 -7.32 -46.65
CA GLY A 558 13.22 -7.15 -47.86
C GLY A 558 12.39 -7.28 -49.13
N ASN A 559 11.72 -6.19 -49.52
CA ASN A 559 11.62 -5.84 -50.94
C ASN A 559 12.91 -5.03 -51.26
N ASP A 560 13.59 -5.20 -52.38
CA ASP A 560 12.99 -5.08 -53.71
C ASP A 560 13.77 -5.79 -54.85
N TYR A 561 13.11 -5.89 -56.01
CA TYR A 561 13.59 -6.17 -57.37
C TYR A 561 14.54 -7.36 -57.68
N GLY A 562 14.22 -8.10 -58.76
CA GLY A 562 15.26 -8.82 -59.52
C GLY A 562 14.84 -10.05 -60.32
N HIS A 563 13.87 -9.94 -61.24
CA HIS A 563 13.62 -11.03 -62.20
C HIS A 563 14.74 -11.08 -63.25
N THR A 564 15.56 -12.12 -63.24
CA THR A 564 16.40 -12.51 -64.40
C THR A 564 16.54 -14.02 -64.45
N ASN A 565 16.03 -14.63 -65.52
CA ASN A 565 16.17 -16.07 -65.77
C ASN A 565 17.46 -16.32 -66.55
N THR A 566 18.30 -17.26 -66.07
CA THR A 566 19.35 -17.87 -66.90
C THR A 566 19.52 -19.34 -66.54
N SER A 567 19.00 -20.21 -67.40
CA SER A 567 19.31 -21.65 -67.47
C SER A 567 20.70 -21.83 -68.16
N PRO A 568 21.39 -23.00 -68.10
CA PRO A 568 20.83 -24.29 -68.55
C PRO A 568 21.22 -25.57 -67.78
N GLU A 569 20.41 -26.62 -68.01
CA GLU A 569 20.73 -28.05 -68.29
C GLU A 569 21.81 -28.75 -67.42
N ASN A 570 21.40 -29.77 -66.62
CA ASN A 570 21.47 -31.23 -66.89
C ASN A 570 22.88 -31.83 -66.59
N ASP A 571 23.09 -33.07 -66.13
CA ASP A 571 22.40 -34.36 -66.33
C ASP A 571 22.34 -35.25 -65.04
N HIS A 572 21.33 -36.15 -64.96
CA HIS A 572 21.32 -37.58 -64.48
C HIS A 572 22.04 -37.99 -63.14
N GLU A 573 21.59 -38.97 -62.31
CA GLU A 573 20.52 -40.00 -62.42
C GLU A 573 20.09 -40.66 -61.08
N GLU A 574 18.94 -41.38 -61.13
CA GLU A 574 18.48 -42.53 -60.29
C GLU A 574 18.23 -42.45 -58.76
N TYR A 575 17.58 -43.51 -58.23
CA TYR A 575 16.78 -43.48 -56.98
C TYR A 575 16.71 -44.85 -56.24
N SER A 576 17.05 -44.87 -54.93
CA SER A 576 16.58 -45.87 -53.91
C SER A 576 17.04 -47.35 -54.01
N PRO A 577 16.78 -48.24 -53.00
CA PRO A 577 16.48 -48.05 -51.56
C PRO A 577 17.21 -49.04 -50.57
N SER A 578 16.85 -48.94 -49.27
CA SER A 578 16.96 -49.94 -48.17
C SER A 578 18.27 -50.03 -47.33
N GLY A 579 18.24 -50.38 -46.03
CA GLY A 579 17.10 -50.59 -45.12
C GLY A 579 17.46 -51.09 -43.70
N PHE A 580 16.44 -51.27 -42.84
CA PHE A 580 16.46 -51.90 -41.47
C PHE A 580 17.24 -51.19 -40.33
N LYS A 581 17.04 -51.49 -39.03
CA LYS A 581 15.82 -51.51 -38.16
C LYS A 581 16.21 -51.86 -36.69
N THR A 582 15.81 -51.05 -35.70
CA THR A 582 15.65 -51.42 -34.24
C THR A 582 16.94 -51.82 -33.44
N ARG A 583 17.03 -51.89 -32.09
CA ARG A 583 16.09 -51.63 -30.95
C ARG A 583 16.83 -51.31 -29.61
N ALA A 584 16.23 -50.45 -28.76
CA ALA A 584 16.20 -50.34 -27.27
C ALA A 584 17.35 -50.82 -26.32
N SER A 585 17.60 -50.06 -25.22
CA SER A 585 17.43 -50.53 -23.80
C SER A 585 17.84 -49.47 -22.73
N ASP A 586 17.30 -49.58 -21.51
CA ASP A 586 17.41 -48.62 -20.39
C ASP A 586 18.49 -48.94 -19.32
N LYS A 587 18.87 -47.95 -18.48
CA LYS A 587 18.62 -47.93 -16.99
C LYS A 587 19.58 -47.02 -16.14
N PHE A 588 18.95 -46.20 -15.28
CA PHE A 588 19.33 -45.73 -13.91
C PHE A 588 20.73 -45.18 -13.54
N TYR A 589 20.76 -44.24 -12.59
CA TYR A 589 21.57 -44.31 -11.34
C TYR A 589 21.16 -43.20 -10.35
N SER A 590 21.20 -43.45 -9.04
CA SER A 590 20.92 -42.47 -7.97
C SER A 590 22.20 -41.77 -7.44
N SER A 591 22.06 -40.83 -6.51
CA SER A 591 23.13 -40.08 -5.83
C SER A 591 23.30 -40.49 -4.36
N SER A 592 24.41 -40.10 -3.71
CA SER A 592 24.71 -40.47 -2.31
C SER A 592 25.62 -39.46 -1.59
N TYR A 593 25.33 -39.21 -0.31
CA TYR A 593 26.15 -38.52 0.69
C TYR A 593 25.70 -39.00 2.09
N PRO A 594 26.49 -38.83 3.17
CA PRO A 594 27.92 -39.11 3.30
C PRO A 594 28.21 -40.11 4.45
N ASN A 595 29.40 -40.73 4.48
CA ASN A 595 29.75 -41.70 5.53
C ASN A 595 30.15 -41.05 6.87
N HIS A 596 29.62 -41.58 7.97
CA HIS A 596 30.28 -41.53 9.29
C HIS A 596 31.05 -42.83 9.57
N ARG A 597 32.04 -42.79 10.46
CA ARG A 597 32.86 -43.95 10.87
C ARG A 597 32.16 -44.80 11.93
N GLY A 598 32.53 -46.10 12.03
CA GLY A 598 32.63 -46.74 13.36
C GLY A 598 32.16 -48.19 13.55
N ASP A 599 32.91 -49.15 12.98
CA ASP A 599 33.25 -50.45 13.60
C ASP A 599 32.20 -51.56 13.90
N ASN A 600 32.69 -52.81 13.86
CA ASN A 600 32.19 -54.10 14.38
C ASN A 600 30.67 -54.37 14.60
N GLY A 601 30.09 -55.09 13.63
CA GLY A 601 29.61 -56.49 13.83
C GLY A 601 28.32 -56.78 14.62
N GLY A 602 27.22 -57.07 13.91
CA GLY A 602 26.01 -57.67 14.50
C GLY A 602 24.90 -58.04 13.49
N SER A 603 24.20 -59.16 13.77
CA SER A 603 22.83 -59.52 13.34
C SER A 603 22.23 -58.89 12.07
N GLY A 604 22.49 -59.48 10.90
CA GLY A 604 21.93 -59.05 9.60
C GLY A 604 20.44 -59.32 9.33
N ASN A 605 19.57 -59.43 10.36
CA ASN A 605 18.12 -59.69 10.20
C ASN A 605 17.24 -58.47 10.55
N ASP A 606 17.55 -57.72 11.60
CA ASP A 606 16.66 -56.66 12.09
C ASP A 606 16.57 -55.45 11.16
N SER A 607 17.67 -55.10 10.46
CA SER A 607 17.71 -53.98 9.52
C SER A 607 16.72 -54.14 8.35
N SER A 608 16.40 -55.38 7.96
CA SER A 608 15.43 -55.66 6.89
C SER A 608 14.00 -55.31 7.32
N LEU A 609 13.62 -55.70 8.54
CA LEU A 609 12.30 -55.39 9.10
C LEU A 609 12.14 -53.88 9.36
N TYR A 610 13.17 -53.20 9.85
CA TYR A 610 13.13 -51.76 10.10
C TYR A 610 12.94 -50.97 8.80
N LEU A 611 13.70 -51.28 7.74
CA LEU A 611 13.53 -50.69 6.41
C LEU A 611 12.15 -50.97 5.80
N GLN A 612 11.60 -52.17 6.02
CA GLN A 612 10.28 -52.53 5.49
C GLN A 612 9.14 -51.75 6.17
N GLU A 613 9.23 -51.50 7.48
CA GLU A 613 8.27 -50.69 8.23
C GLU A 613 8.41 -49.18 7.95
N GLU A 614 9.64 -48.67 7.77
CA GLU A 614 9.88 -47.28 7.36
C GLU A 614 9.31 -47.00 5.96
N LEU A 615 9.50 -47.92 5.01
CA LEU A 615 8.94 -47.84 3.65
C LEU A 615 7.40 -48.01 3.66
N ARG A 616 6.83 -48.72 4.64
CA ARG A 616 5.37 -48.75 4.87
C ARG A 616 4.86 -47.40 5.38
N ARG A 617 5.50 -46.82 6.40
CA ARG A 617 5.18 -45.49 6.93
C ARG A 617 5.25 -44.39 5.88
N GLU A 618 6.25 -44.41 5.00
CA GLU A 618 6.38 -43.37 3.97
C GLU A 618 5.34 -43.50 2.85
N ARG A 619 4.86 -44.72 2.57
CA ARG A 619 3.68 -44.94 1.71
C ARG A 619 2.39 -44.45 2.36
N GLU A 620 2.22 -44.67 3.66
CA GLU A 620 1.06 -44.20 4.43
C GLU A 620 1.03 -42.67 4.50
N ARG A 621 2.18 -42.02 4.72
CA ARG A 621 2.35 -40.56 4.59
C ARG A 621 2.03 -40.05 3.19
N SER A 622 2.60 -40.67 2.15
CA SER A 622 2.36 -40.28 0.75
C SER A 622 0.86 -40.32 0.41
N LYS A 623 0.16 -41.37 0.87
CA LYS A 623 -1.29 -41.53 0.66
C LYS A 623 -2.13 -40.53 1.45
N ALA A 624 -1.70 -40.16 2.67
CA ALA A 624 -2.35 -39.09 3.43
C ALA A 624 -2.19 -37.73 2.77
N LEU A 625 -0.98 -37.41 2.30
CA LEU A 625 -0.66 -36.16 1.60
C LEU A 625 -1.40 -36.06 0.25
N GLU A 626 -1.55 -37.16 -0.48
CA GLU A 626 -2.32 -37.22 -1.73
C GLU A 626 -3.82 -36.98 -1.48
N ALA A 627 -4.38 -37.49 -0.39
CA ALA A 627 -5.76 -37.20 0.03
C ALA A 627 -5.95 -35.74 0.47
N GLU A 628 -4.98 -35.17 1.20
CA GLU A 628 -4.99 -33.76 1.61
C GLU A 628 -4.93 -32.81 0.40
N VAL A 629 -4.09 -33.12 -0.60
CA VAL A 629 -4.01 -32.36 -1.86
C VAL A 629 -5.32 -32.41 -2.65
N GLU A 630 -6.02 -33.55 -2.68
CA GLU A 630 -7.29 -33.67 -3.41
C GLU A 630 -8.43 -32.96 -2.67
N LEU A 631 -8.48 -33.02 -1.34
CA LEU A 631 -9.44 -32.25 -0.53
C LEU A 631 -9.19 -30.74 -0.66
N ALA A 632 -7.94 -30.30 -0.69
CA ALA A 632 -7.57 -28.91 -0.97
C ALA A 632 -8.00 -28.45 -2.38
N ARG A 633 -7.96 -29.32 -3.39
CA ARG A 633 -8.47 -29.01 -4.74
C ARG A 633 -9.98 -28.84 -4.76
N GLN A 634 -10.72 -29.76 -4.14
CA GLN A 634 -12.18 -29.66 -4.04
C GLN A 634 -12.58 -28.35 -3.36
N LYS A 635 -11.88 -27.93 -2.30
CA LYS A 635 -12.11 -26.64 -1.64
C LYS A 635 -11.75 -25.42 -2.50
N ILE A 636 -10.74 -25.51 -3.37
CA ILE A 636 -10.42 -24.45 -4.35
C ILE A 636 -11.52 -24.35 -5.42
N GLU A 637 -12.04 -25.48 -5.90
CA GLU A 637 -13.13 -25.53 -6.89
C GLU A 637 -14.44 -24.99 -6.30
N GLU A 638 -14.76 -25.35 -5.06
CA GLU A 638 -15.90 -24.83 -4.29
C GLU A 638 -15.80 -23.30 -4.11
N MET A 639 -14.66 -22.77 -3.66
CA MET A 639 -14.45 -21.32 -3.56
C MET A 639 -14.46 -20.60 -4.92
N SER A 640 -14.02 -21.25 -6.00
CA SER A 640 -14.11 -20.67 -7.36
C SER A 640 -15.57 -20.50 -7.76
N LYS A 641 -16.41 -21.51 -7.50
CA LYS A 641 -17.84 -21.48 -7.76
C LYS A 641 -18.59 -20.46 -6.88
N GLU A 642 -18.18 -20.30 -5.63
CA GLU A 642 -18.68 -19.21 -4.76
C GLU A 642 -18.32 -17.82 -5.33
N GLN A 643 -17.09 -17.65 -5.84
CA GLN A 643 -16.67 -16.39 -6.49
C GLN A 643 -17.46 -16.12 -7.78
N GLU A 644 -17.70 -17.13 -8.62
CA GLU A 644 -18.52 -17.00 -9.83
C GLU A 644 -19.97 -16.62 -9.51
N ASN A 645 -20.60 -17.27 -8.52
CA ASN A 645 -21.93 -16.89 -8.03
C ASN A 645 -21.96 -15.46 -7.48
N LEU A 646 -20.94 -15.05 -6.72
CA LEU A 646 -20.86 -13.71 -6.14
C LEU A 646 -20.64 -12.63 -7.22
N ILE A 647 -19.86 -12.94 -8.26
CA ILE A 647 -19.70 -12.08 -9.45
C ILE A 647 -21.05 -11.92 -10.16
N ALA A 648 -21.80 -13.00 -10.39
CA ALA A 648 -23.11 -12.95 -11.03
C ALA A 648 -24.09 -12.04 -10.26
N ILE A 649 -24.14 -12.16 -8.93
CA ILE A 649 -24.97 -11.30 -8.05
C ILE A 649 -24.52 -9.83 -8.16
N PHE A 650 -23.22 -9.55 -8.14
CA PHE A 650 -22.72 -8.17 -8.29
C PHE A 650 -22.92 -7.58 -9.69
N THR A 651 -23.01 -8.40 -10.74
CA THR A 651 -23.41 -7.96 -12.08
C THR A 651 -24.90 -7.63 -12.12
N GLU A 652 -25.78 -8.50 -11.63
CA GLU A 652 -27.23 -8.22 -11.61
C GLU A 652 -27.56 -6.96 -10.77
N GLU A 653 -26.94 -6.81 -9.59
CA GLU A 653 -27.09 -5.64 -8.72
C GLU A 653 -26.35 -4.38 -9.23
N ARG A 654 -25.60 -4.51 -10.33
CA ARG A 654 -25.08 -3.38 -11.10
C ARG A 654 -26.09 -3.01 -12.19
N ASP A 655 -26.49 -3.95 -13.03
CA ASP A 655 -27.41 -3.70 -14.14
C ASP A 655 -28.74 -3.09 -13.64
N ARG A 656 -29.26 -3.58 -12.52
CA ARG A 656 -30.45 -3.03 -11.84
C ARG A 656 -30.26 -1.57 -11.37
N ARG A 657 -29.06 -1.22 -10.92
CA ARG A 657 -28.70 0.13 -10.44
C ARG A 657 -28.48 1.09 -11.60
N ASP A 658 -27.84 0.64 -12.67
CA ASP A 658 -27.57 1.45 -13.85
C ASP A 658 -28.92 1.85 -14.50
N VAL A 659 -29.93 0.95 -14.50
CA VAL A 659 -31.35 1.25 -14.86
C VAL A 659 -32.04 2.22 -13.89
N GLU A 660 -31.83 2.10 -12.58
CA GLU A 660 -32.40 3.06 -11.61
C GLU A 660 -31.77 4.45 -11.75
N GLU A 661 -30.46 4.53 -12.00
CA GLU A 661 -29.76 5.80 -12.25
C GLU A 661 -30.26 6.47 -13.53
N GLU A 662 -30.49 5.72 -14.62
CA GLU A 662 -31.13 6.25 -15.84
C GLU A 662 -32.53 6.79 -15.54
N SER A 663 -33.34 6.05 -14.77
CA SER A 663 -34.67 6.52 -14.35
C SER A 663 -34.62 7.82 -13.53
N LEU A 664 -33.60 7.99 -12.68
CA LEU A 664 -33.40 9.21 -11.89
C LEU A 664 -32.85 10.37 -12.73
N ARG A 665 -31.98 10.11 -13.71
CA ARG A 665 -31.47 11.10 -14.66
C ARG A 665 -32.60 11.69 -15.50
N ASN A 666 -33.48 10.84 -16.05
CA ASN A 666 -34.61 11.29 -16.86
C ASN A 666 -35.57 12.19 -16.05
N LYS A 667 -35.89 11.80 -14.80
CA LYS A 667 -36.70 12.62 -13.88
C LYS A 667 -36.04 13.96 -13.53
N LEU A 668 -34.71 14.00 -13.43
CA LEU A 668 -33.96 15.23 -13.17
C LEU A 668 -33.99 16.18 -14.39
N GLU A 669 -33.93 15.62 -15.61
CA GLU A 669 -34.08 16.39 -16.85
C GLU A 669 -35.49 16.96 -17.00
N GLU A 670 -36.53 16.16 -16.80
CA GLU A 670 -37.94 16.62 -16.75
C GLU A 670 -38.15 17.76 -15.75
N ALA A 671 -37.59 17.62 -14.54
CA ALA A 671 -37.64 18.66 -13.51
C ALA A 671 -36.89 19.94 -13.93
N SER A 672 -35.71 19.81 -14.55
CA SER A 672 -34.92 20.95 -15.05
C SER A 672 -35.67 21.70 -16.15
N ASN A 673 -36.24 20.99 -17.13
CA ASN A 673 -37.03 21.56 -18.21
C ASN A 673 -38.28 22.29 -17.67
N THR A 674 -38.93 21.72 -16.64
CA THR A 674 -40.07 22.35 -15.95
C THR A 674 -39.67 23.65 -15.24
N ILE A 675 -38.50 23.67 -14.59
CA ILE A 675 -37.96 24.87 -13.94
C ILE A 675 -37.66 25.97 -14.96
N GLU A 676 -37.06 25.63 -16.11
CA GLU A 676 -36.79 26.61 -17.17
C GLU A 676 -38.08 27.18 -17.79
N GLU A 677 -39.11 26.36 -18.00
CA GLU A 677 -40.41 26.85 -18.48
C GLU A 677 -41.07 27.81 -17.48
N LEU A 678 -40.98 27.51 -16.18
CA LEU A 678 -41.48 28.38 -15.10
C LEU A 678 -40.70 29.70 -15.00
N LEU A 679 -39.37 29.66 -15.12
CA LEU A 679 -38.53 30.88 -15.13
C LEU A 679 -38.85 31.77 -16.33
N ASN A 680 -39.09 31.19 -17.51
CA ASN A 680 -39.51 31.93 -18.69
C ASN A 680 -40.92 32.54 -18.52
N LYS A 681 -41.86 31.83 -17.89
CA LYS A 681 -43.19 32.37 -17.52
C LYS A 681 -43.09 33.53 -16.52
N ILE A 682 -42.23 33.44 -15.50
CA ILE A 682 -41.97 34.53 -14.55
C ILE A 682 -41.43 35.76 -15.29
N LYS A 683 -40.41 35.59 -16.13
CA LYS A 683 -39.78 36.67 -16.90
C LYS A 683 -40.77 37.39 -17.83
N MET A 684 -41.71 36.67 -18.43
CA MET A 684 -42.81 37.25 -19.20
C MET A 684 -43.80 38.05 -18.33
N LEU A 685 -44.13 37.56 -17.14
CA LEU A 685 -45.03 38.26 -16.20
C LEU A 685 -44.40 39.51 -15.59
N GLU A 686 -43.08 39.51 -15.37
CA GLU A 686 -42.31 40.68 -14.92
C GLU A 686 -42.19 41.73 -16.03
N GLY A 687 -41.84 41.32 -17.26
CA GLY A 687 -41.83 42.20 -18.43
C GLY A 687 -43.19 42.82 -18.76
N SER A 688 -44.29 42.20 -18.30
CA SER A 688 -45.67 42.70 -18.46
C SER A 688 -46.07 43.78 -17.44
N LYS A 689 -45.27 44.02 -16.39
CA LYS A 689 -45.56 45.01 -15.34
C LYS A 689 -44.87 46.35 -15.63
N GLY A 690 -45.45 47.10 -16.56
CA GLY A 690 -45.04 48.48 -16.84
C GLY A 690 -45.16 49.43 -15.63
N PRO A 691 -44.43 50.56 -15.64
CA PRO A 691 -44.20 51.39 -14.44
C PRO A 691 -45.41 52.25 -14.03
N SER A 692 -46.34 51.63 -13.31
CA SER A 692 -47.19 52.31 -12.33
C SER A 692 -46.66 52.05 -10.91
N TRP A 693 -47.16 52.79 -9.92
CA TRP A 693 -46.85 52.63 -8.48
C TRP A 693 -45.43 53.03 -8.04
N ARG A 694 -45.00 54.24 -8.42
CA ARG A 694 -44.28 55.13 -7.49
C ARG A 694 -44.92 56.52 -7.47
N ARG A 695 -45.76 56.74 -6.47
CA ARG A 695 -46.24 58.04 -5.97
C ARG A 695 -46.44 57.92 -4.47
#